data_AF-A0A166CTV3-F1
#
_entry.id   AF-A0A166CTV3-F1
#
_cell.length_a   1.000
_cell.length_b   1.000
_cell.length_c   1.000
_cell.angle_alpha   90.00
_cell.angle_beta   90.00
_cell.angle_gamma   90.00
#
_symmetry.space_group_name_H-M   'P 1'
#
loop_
_entity.id
_entity.type
_entity.pdbx_description
1 polymer ?
#
loop_
_entity_poly.entity_id
_entity_poly.type
_entity_poly.pdbx_seq_one_letter_code
_entity_poly.pdbx_strand_id
1 'polypeptide(L)'
;MDGADPNVAANFDFNGAFPPNFDMNQAMAAMAAAMGMDPNAPIDQNMLENLLGDVGMDQDLLMDDDMDIEAIFNGLDLAAGVDLDNPNNPLGNINIPWMEEHEAANTEAQKLGQPSYSIGKPIEEIVGERLKLLRRGHEMQLFDIGNTGLSTHGFVAPAEPPVQGGIMDCLESMRRIVIEEYDEGVENKTGFQQIPSLLTRVRDLLRTFYDFKVGHLRTPDLHYCDFPELFDVAYGLHEVGLTIQLDPSRLKTLMDAAGPEIERVILDEGLGIGRFRELAKQYEAEKNESEQHRTSAFWSREDGRGNSRMIKDRADEDLAAYASVYFYADIMVALLLNRSGDSDDHLTWRSKAMKKIVHWSSDEEFRHLFGDCLSDAMRPIYWDQQLLVEFCGEGGLASLIKDATQSGACSVVAEEAFSSLPDTVWTSLTESGLSMATESLLSITGWAYNIQNFRVLLNASHKIYKAFGTAPFNRLSMTKKWNESLMFHRLVEKLREEEEAGLPRKTQPEWKDLLLSSEKALRGIDHPLRLSRLSPSDRWRCLEFYGCENPDCIHTIKFLRLREMRARGLREGGEAEMDKSLYEWGKGLRGCEKCQSRIYCSTECQNDDWKEHERLCRRYQQAREGGSLNVGPGGIPIFGLPLQVV
;
A
#
# COMPACT_ATOMS: atom_id res chain seq x y z
N MET A 1 34.68 -28.47 -0.24
CA MET A 1 35.14 -28.99 1.06
C MET A 1 34.62 -30.41 1.19
N ASP A 2 35.40 -31.39 0.75
CA ASP A 2 35.04 -32.81 0.86
C ASP A 2 35.77 -33.40 2.05
N GLY A 3 35.07 -33.56 3.19
CA GLY A 3 35.67 -34.14 4.39
C GLY A 3 34.97 -33.87 5.73
N ALA A 4 33.67 -33.61 5.77
CA ALA A 4 32.93 -33.47 7.03
C ALA A 4 32.04 -34.68 7.32
N ASP A 5 32.11 -35.18 8.55
CA ASP A 5 31.38 -36.32 9.11
C ASP A 5 29.85 -36.06 9.12
N PRO A 6 29.02 -36.91 8.50
CA PRO A 6 27.57 -36.72 8.43
C PRO A 6 26.83 -36.83 9.77
N ASN A 7 27.49 -37.22 10.87
CA ASN A 7 26.85 -37.35 12.19
C ASN A 7 26.90 -36.09 13.07
N VAL A 8 27.49 -34.98 12.61
CA VAL A 8 27.52 -33.72 13.39
C VAL A 8 26.31 -32.82 13.08
N ALA A 9 25.62 -33.02 11.94
CA ALA A 9 24.48 -32.21 11.52
C ALA A 9 23.14 -32.53 12.22
N ALA A 10 23.09 -33.55 13.11
CA ALA A 10 21.84 -34.07 13.65
C ALA A 10 21.45 -33.55 15.06
N ASN A 11 22.17 -32.60 15.66
CA ASN A 11 21.97 -32.22 17.07
C ASN A 11 21.60 -30.75 17.36
N PHE A 12 21.18 -29.97 16.37
CA PHE A 12 20.66 -28.60 16.62
C PHE A 12 19.19 -28.48 16.21
N ASP A 13 18.33 -29.05 17.03
CA ASP A 13 16.88 -28.91 16.99
C ASP A 13 16.49 -27.61 17.73
N PHE A 14 16.45 -26.47 17.03
CA PHE A 14 16.00 -25.18 17.58
C PHE A 14 14.46 -25.07 17.50
N ASN A 15 13.77 -25.86 18.30
CA ASN A 15 12.30 -25.84 18.42
C ASN A 15 11.83 -25.30 19.79
N GLY A 16 12.40 -24.19 20.25
CA GLY A 16 11.98 -23.53 21.50
C GLY A 16 12.47 -22.09 21.64
N ALA A 17 11.75 -21.29 22.43
CA ALA A 17 12.17 -19.95 22.81
C ALA A 17 13.57 -19.98 23.45
N PHE A 18 14.42 -19.00 23.10
CA PHE A 18 15.77 -18.91 23.65
C PHE A 18 15.74 -18.93 25.18
N PRO A 19 16.61 -19.74 25.83
CA PRO A 19 16.69 -19.75 27.27
C PRO A 19 17.06 -18.35 27.78
N PRO A 20 16.61 -17.96 28.99
CA PRO A 20 16.81 -16.61 29.54
C PRO A 20 18.27 -16.18 29.72
N ASN A 21 19.23 -17.07 29.44
CA ASN A 21 20.67 -16.84 29.51
C ASN A 21 21.37 -17.13 28.16
N PHE A 22 20.71 -16.91 27.02
CA PHE A 22 21.33 -17.06 25.70
C PHE A 22 22.48 -16.05 25.54
N ASP A 23 23.71 -16.57 25.48
CA ASP A 23 24.93 -15.78 25.29
C ASP A 23 25.35 -15.83 23.82
N MET A 24 25.15 -14.72 23.11
CA MET A 24 25.52 -14.55 21.69
C MET A 24 27.00 -14.88 21.45
N ASN A 25 27.87 -14.63 22.43
CA ASN A 25 29.30 -14.90 22.30
C ASN A 25 29.59 -16.41 22.32
N GLN A 26 28.84 -17.21 23.09
CA GLN A 26 28.96 -18.66 23.05
C GLN A 26 28.45 -19.25 21.73
N ALA A 27 27.38 -18.68 21.16
CA ALA A 27 26.87 -19.10 19.86
C ALA A 27 27.87 -18.78 18.73
N MET A 28 28.46 -17.58 18.73
CA MET A 28 29.50 -17.22 17.75
C MET A 28 30.79 -18.02 17.93
N ALA A 29 31.20 -18.31 19.17
CA ALA A 29 32.35 -19.18 19.45
C ALA A 29 32.11 -20.63 18.97
N ALA A 30 30.89 -21.15 19.11
CA ALA A 30 30.52 -22.47 18.59
C ALA A 30 30.52 -22.52 17.06
N MET A 31 30.07 -21.43 16.40
CA MET A 31 30.09 -21.30 14.94
C MET A 31 31.53 -21.19 14.41
N ALA A 32 32.38 -20.38 15.06
CA ALA A 32 33.81 -20.28 14.74
C ALA A 32 34.52 -21.64 14.90
N ALA A 33 34.22 -22.38 15.97
CA ALA A 33 34.76 -23.72 16.20
C ALA A 33 34.30 -24.73 15.13
N ALA A 34 33.03 -24.68 14.71
CA ALA A 34 32.49 -25.52 13.64
C ALA A 34 33.15 -25.24 12.27
N MET A 35 33.66 -24.03 12.07
CA MET A 35 34.40 -23.60 10.88
C MET A 35 35.92 -23.80 11.02
N GLY A 36 36.40 -24.44 12.09
CA GLY A 36 37.82 -24.74 12.32
C GLY A 36 38.66 -23.54 12.79
N MET A 37 38.02 -22.49 13.31
CA MET A 37 38.69 -21.28 13.81
C MET A 37 38.88 -21.33 15.34
N ASP A 38 39.89 -20.62 15.86
CA ASP A 38 40.13 -20.53 17.30
C ASP A 38 39.02 -19.71 17.99
N PRO A 39 38.21 -20.30 18.88
CA PRO A 39 37.08 -19.63 19.52
C PRO A 39 37.50 -18.51 20.50
N ASN A 40 38.80 -18.34 20.77
CA ASN A 40 39.31 -17.28 21.64
C ASN A 40 39.98 -16.12 20.89
N ALA A 41 39.97 -16.11 19.55
CA ALA A 41 40.49 -14.99 18.77
C ALA A 41 39.54 -13.77 18.90
N PRO A 42 40.06 -12.57 19.25
CA PRO A 42 39.23 -11.37 19.30
C PRO A 42 38.73 -11.02 17.90
N ILE A 43 37.41 -11.03 17.72
CA ILE A 43 36.75 -10.62 16.47
C ILE A 43 36.86 -9.10 16.39
N ASP A 44 37.69 -8.59 15.48
CA ASP A 44 37.70 -7.16 15.16
C ASP A 44 36.66 -6.81 14.09
N GLN A 45 36.36 -5.53 13.99
CA GLN A 45 35.32 -4.99 13.11
C GLN A 45 35.58 -5.27 11.61
N ASN A 46 36.83 -5.36 11.19
CA ASN A 46 37.19 -5.70 9.81
C ASN A 46 36.90 -7.18 9.51
N MET A 47 36.98 -8.05 10.52
CA MET A 47 36.67 -9.47 10.38
C MET A 47 35.15 -9.70 10.22
N LEU A 48 34.33 -8.85 10.86
CA LEU A 48 32.88 -8.83 10.70
C LEU A 48 32.47 -8.31 9.31
N GLU A 49 33.17 -7.30 8.80
CA GLU A 49 32.96 -6.75 7.46
C GLU A 49 33.37 -7.76 6.37
N ASN A 50 34.44 -8.52 6.56
CA ASN A 50 34.84 -9.59 5.64
C ASN A 50 33.88 -10.79 5.64
N LEU A 51 33.29 -11.13 6.79
CA LEU A 51 32.24 -12.17 6.90
C LEU A 51 30.95 -11.79 6.16
N LEU A 52 30.68 -10.49 6.00
CA LEU A 52 29.52 -9.97 5.29
C LEU A 52 29.82 -9.64 3.81
N GLY A 53 31.10 -9.45 3.46
CA GLY A 53 31.57 -9.16 2.09
C GLY A 53 31.56 -10.35 1.13
N ASP A 54 31.59 -11.59 1.62
CA ASP A 54 31.62 -12.81 0.79
C ASP A 54 30.26 -13.22 0.20
N VAL A 55 29.23 -12.36 0.30
CA VAL A 55 27.92 -12.53 -0.37
C VAL A 55 27.85 -11.80 -1.74
N GLY A 56 28.99 -11.42 -2.30
CA GLY A 56 29.13 -11.15 -3.75
C GLY A 56 28.37 -9.92 -4.26
N MET A 57 28.82 -8.71 -3.88
CA MET A 57 28.49 -7.48 -4.60
C MET A 57 29.77 -6.74 -4.99
N ASP A 58 29.94 -6.55 -6.30
CA ASP A 58 31.09 -5.88 -6.94
C ASP A 58 31.16 -4.40 -6.55
N GLN A 59 32.36 -3.92 -6.18
CA GLN A 59 32.62 -2.55 -5.69
C GLN A 59 32.98 -1.53 -6.79
N ASP A 60 32.95 -1.91 -8.07
CA ASP A 60 33.51 -1.09 -9.17
C ASP A 60 32.48 -0.26 -9.98
N LEU A 61 31.28 0.02 -9.46
CA LEU A 61 30.24 0.83 -10.14
C LEU A 61 29.86 2.15 -9.45
N LEU A 62 30.76 2.74 -8.66
CA LEU A 62 30.61 4.10 -8.17
C LEU A 62 31.60 5.03 -8.87
N MET A 63 31.13 5.73 -9.90
CA MET A 63 31.37 7.15 -10.20
C MET A 63 31.07 7.42 -11.68
N ASP A 64 29.92 8.06 -11.94
CA ASP A 64 29.76 9.01 -13.04
C ASP A 64 28.81 10.12 -12.54
N ASP A 65 29.41 11.10 -11.87
CA ASP A 65 28.81 12.37 -11.47
C ASP A 65 28.78 13.29 -12.71
N ASP A 66 27.68 13.32 -13.48
CA ASP A 66 27.39 14.40 -14.44
C ASP A 66 25.92 14.38 -14.92
N MET A 67 24.96 14.29 -13.98
CA MET A 67 23.57 14.67 -14.25
C MET A 67 23.29 16.03 -13.64
N ASP A 68 23.02 17.01 -14.50
CA ASP A 68 22.74 18.40 -14.17
C ASP A 68 21.32 18.54 -13.58
N ILE A 69 21.18 18.14 -12.30
CA ILE A 69 19.93 18.13 -11.53
C ILE A 69 19.32 19.55 -11.41
N GLU A 70 20.10 20.62 -11.57
CA GLU A 70 19.60 22.00 -11.55
C GLU A 70 18.70 22.36 -12.75
N ALA A 71 18.81 21.67 -13.89
CA ALA A 71 17.96 21.92 -15.06
C ALA A 71 16.54 21.35 -14.90
N ILE A 72 16.37 20.30 -14.08
CA ILE A 72 15.09 19.58 -13.90
C ILE A 72 14.12 20.40 -13.02
N PHE A 73 14.63 21.11 -12.02
CA PHE A 73 13.78 21.80 -11.04
C PHE A 73 13.40 23.24 -11.41
N ASN A 74 14.15 23.88 -12.31
CA ASN A 74 13.87 25.24 -12.77
C ASN A 74 12.66 25.35 -13.74
N GLY A 75 12.06 24.23 -14.17
CA GLY A 75 10.89 24.19 -15.06
C GLY A 75 9.52 24.15 -14.38
N LEU A 76 9.46 24.01 -13.05
CA LEU A 76 8.22 23.81 -12.29
C LEU A 76 7.58 25.14 -11.85
N ASP A 77 7.11 25.94 -12.80
CA ASP A 77 6.32 27.16 -12.54
C ASP A 77 4.82 26.82 -12.47
N LEU A 78 4.29 26.67 -11.25
CA LEU A 78 2.87 26.39 -10.99
C LEU A 78 2.02 27.68 -10.83
N ALA A 79 2.57 28.86 -11.10
CA ALA A 79 1.89 30.14 -10.80
C ALA A 79 1.32 30.89 -12.02
N ALA A 80 1.67 30.53 -13.25
CA ALA A 80 1.15 31.19 -14.44
C ALA A 80 0.05 30.36 -15.12
N GLY A 81 -1.21 30.57 -14.70
CA GLY A 81 -2.40 30.24 -15.51
C GLY A 81 -2.38 28.87 -16.20
N VAL A 82 -2.16 27.80 -15.44
CA VAL A 82 -2.17 26.44 -15.98
C VAL A 82 -3.58 26.13 -16.49
N ASP A 83 -3.71 26.15 -17.80
CA ASP A 83 -4.84 25.58 -18.51
C ASP A 83 -4.77 24.06 -18.31
N LEU A 84 -5.57 23.54 -17.38
CA LEU A 84 -5.63 22.12 -17.05
C LEU A 84 -6.18 21.27 -18.22
N ASP A 85 -6.67 21.92 -19.28
CA ASP A 85 -7.12 21.28 -20.51
C ASP A 85 -6.05 21.35 -21.63
N ASN A 86 -4.87 21.93 -21.35
CA ASN A 86 -3.76 21.95 -22.30
C ASN A 86 -2.97 20.64 -22.26
N PRO A 87 -3.00 19.81 -23.33
CA PRO A 87 -2.27 18.54 -23.39
C PRO A 87 -0.73 18.71 -23.45
N ASN A 88 -0.22 19.94 -23.60
CA ASN A 88 1.23 20.24 -23.67
C ASN A 88 1.78 20.85 -22.37
N ASN A 89 1.19 20.52 -21.22
CA ASN A 89 1.66 21.04 -19.93
C ASN A 89 3.07 20.48 -19.60
N PRO A 90 4.09 21.32 -19.35
CA PRO A 90 5.46 20.88 -19.07
C PRO A 90 5.65 20.21 -17.70
N LEU A 91 4.57 20.01 -16.92
CA LEU A 91 4.59 19.36 -15.60
C LEU A 91 4.68 17.82 -15.65
N GLY A 92 4.81 17.19 -16.81
CA GLY A 92 4.85 15.74 -16.95
C GLY A 92 6.16 15.24 -17.55
N ASN A 93 6.80 14.32 -16.81
CA ASN A 93 7.82 13.38 -17.26
C ASN A 93 9.23 13.92 -17.54
N ILE A 94 10.16 13.47 -16.68
CA ILE A 94 11.50 13.10 -17.15
C ILE A 94 11.26 12.08 -18.27
N ASN A 95 11.40 12.54 -19.51
CA ASN A 95 11.00 11.77 -20.68
C ASN A 95 12.02 10.65 -20.89
N ILE A 96 11.68 9.47 -20.37
CA ILE A 96 12.35 8.22 -20.67
C ILE A 96 11.45 7.53 -21.71
N PRO A 97 11.83 7.50 -23.00
CA PRO A 97 10.94 7.06 -24.08
C PRO A 97 10.34 5.66 -23.86
N TRP A 98 11.09 4.75 -23.24
CA TRP A 98 10.59 3.40 -22.94
C TRP A 98 9.50 3.38 -21.86
N MET A 99 9.49 4.32 -20.91
CA MET A 99 8.42 4.45 -19.90
C MET A 99 7.12 4.98 -20.54
N GLU A 100 7.20 5.93 -21.47
CA GLU A 100 6.02 6.45 -22.17
C GLU A 100 5.36 5.38 -23.05
N GLU A 101 6.17 4.62 -23.80
CA GLU A 101 5.67 3.49 -24.58
C GLU A 101 5.00 2.44 -23.68
N HIS A 102 5.61 2.14 -22.53
CA HIS A 102 5.05 1.18 -21.57
C HIS A 102 3.74 1.68 -20.92
N GLU A 103 3.67 2.95 -20.53
CA GLU A 103 2.47 3.56 -19.96
C GLU A 103 1.32 3.63 -20.97
N ALA A 104 1.61 4.02 -22.22
CA ALA A 104 0.63 4.01 -23.31
C ALA A 104 0.11 2.60 -23.58
N ALA A 105 1.03 1.64 -23.60
CA ALA A 105 0.70 0.25 -23.75
C ALA A 105 -0.21 -0.22 -22.60
N ASN A 106 0.17 0.00 -21.33
CA ASN A 106 -0.66 -0.35 -20.17
C ASN A 106 -2.05 0.27 -20.24
N THR A 107 -2.13 1.55 -20.62
CA THR A 107 -3.39 2.25 -20.84
C THR A 107 -4.27 1.55 -21.88
N GLU A 108 -3.68 1.07 -22.98
CA GLU A 108 -4.39 0.28 -23.98
C GLU A 108 -4.88 -1.06 -23.39
N ALA A 109 -3.98 -1.79 -22.70
CA ALA A 109 -4.30 -3.11 -22.11
C ALA A 109 -5.41 -3.04 -21.07
N GLN A 110 -5.54 -1.92 -20.37
CA GLN A 110 -6.64 -1.68 -19.44
C GLN A 110 -8.01 -1.72 -20.11
N LYS A 111 -8.12 -1.25 -21.36
CA LYS A 111 -9.39 -1.18 -22.12
C LYS A 111 -9.71 -2.46 -22.89
N LEU A 112 -8.72 -3.34 -23.05
CA LEU A 112 -8.89 -4.61 -23.76
C LEU A 112 -9.88 -5.54 -23.04
N GLY A 113 -10.67 -6.27 -23.83
CA GLY A 113 -11.74 -7.12 -23.34
C GLY A 113 -13.01 -6.39 -22.88
N GLN A 114 -13.08 -5.06 -22.97
CA GLN A 114 -14.32 -4.32 -22.71
C GLN A 114 -15.40 -4.70 -23.74
N PRO A 115 -16.68 -4.84 -23.34
CA PRO A 115 -17.74 -5.34 -24.22
C PRO A 115 -17.86 -4.61 -25.57
N SER A 116 -17.59 -3.30 -25.62
CA SER A 116 -17.60 -2.49 -26.85
C SER A 116 -16.55 -2.91 -27.88
N TYR A 117 -15.38 -3.39 -27.44
CA TYR A 117 -14.29 -3.84 -28.29
C TYR A 117 -14.31 -5.35 -28.57
N SER A 118 -15.17 -6.08 -27.85
CA SER A 118 -15.25 -7.54 -27.87
C SER A 118 -16.37 -8.08 -28.79
N ILE A 119 -17.14 -7.21 -29.43
CA ILE A 119 -18.28 -7.62 -30.28
C ILE A 119 -17.78 -8.52 -31.42
N GLY A 120 -18.25 -9.77 -31.45
CA GLY A 120 -17.96 -10.73 -32.50
C GLY A 120 -16.63 -11.50 -32.33
N LYS A 121 -15.86 -11.23 -31.27
CA LYS A 121 -14.65 -11.99 -30.95
C LYS A 121 -15.00 -13.32 -30.26
N PRO A 122 -14.25 -14.40 -30.52
CA PRO A 122 -14.35 -15.62 -29.72
C PRO A 122 -13.89 -15.34 -28.29
N ILE A 123 -14.42 -16.10 -27.33
CA ILE A 123 -14.09 -15.93 -25.90
C ILE A 123 -12.59 -16.05 -25.63
N GLU A 124 -11.90 -16.97 -26.28
CA GLU A 124 -10.45 -17.19 -26.17
C GLU A 124 -9.66 -15.91 -26.50
N GLU A 125 -10.06 -15.17 -27.54
CA GLU A 125 -9.42 -13.91 -27.92
C GLU A 125 -9.64 -12.84 -26.84
N ILE A 126 -10.85 -12.75 -26.30
CA ILE A 126 -11.21 -11.78 -25.24
C ILE A 126 -10.45 -12.09 -23.95
N VAL A 127 -10.34 -13.37 -23.57
CA VAL A 127 -9.57 -13.84 -22.41
C VAL A 127 -8.09 -13.49 -22.60
N GLY A 128 -7.52 -13.81 -23.76
CA GLY A 128 -6.13 -13.47 -24.09
C GLY A 128 -5.85 -11.97 -24.02
N GLU A 129 -6.82 -11.15 -24.46
CA GLU A 129 -6.80 -9.69 -24.35
C GLU A 129 -6.82 -9.20 -22.91
N ARG A 130 -7.70 -9.75 -22.06
CA ARG A 130 -7.78 -9.42 -20.63
C ARG A 130 -6.48 -9.75 -19.89
N LEU A 131 -5.85 -10.88 -20.21
CA LEU A 131 -4.61 -11.36 -19.60
C LEU A 131 -3.35 -10.57 -19.97
N LYS A 132 -3.41 -9.67 -20.97
CA LYS A 132 -2.26 -8.83 -21.35
C LYS A 132 -1.79 -7.91 -20.22
N LEU A 133 -2.70 -7.46 -19.36
CA LEU A 133 -2.38 -6.55 -18.26
C LEU A 133 -1.52 -7.26 -17.20
N LEU A 134 -1.94 -8.45 -16.77
CA LEU A 134 -1.14 -9.33 -15.89
C LEU A 134 0.23 -9.67 -16.51
N ARG A 135 0.29 -10.03 -17.80
CA ARG A 135 1.56 -10.27 -18.50
C ARG A 135 2.52 -9.09 -18.41
N ARG A 136 2.03 -7.88 -18.67
CA ARG A 136 2.87 -6.67 -18.61
C ARG A 136 3.30 -6.33 -17.20
N GLY A 137 2.41 -6.49 -16.22
CA GLY A 137 2.76 -6.33 -14.81
C GLY A 137 3.93 -7.25 -14.41
N HIS A 138 3.92 -8.49 -14.90
CA HIS A 138 5.01 -9.43 -14.68
C HIS A 138 6.28 -9.07 -15.46
N GLU A 139 6.17 -8.69 -16.75
CA GLU A 139 7.31 -8.21 -17.54
C GLU A 139 8.02 -7.02 -16.87
N MET A 140 7.27 -6.11 -16.27
CA MET A 140 7.83 -4.99 -15.50
C MET A 140 8.56 -5.41 -14.23
N GLN A 141 8.04 -6.41 -13.52
CA GLN A 141 8.71 -6.95 -12.33
C GLN A 141 10.06 -7.57 -12.67
N LEU A 142 10.23 -8.13 -13.88
CA LEU A 142 11.52 -8.67 -14.34
C LEU A 142 12.57 -7.59 -14.59
N PHE A 143 12.17 -6.32 -14.80
CA PHE A 143 13.10 -5.19 -14.89
C PHE A 143 13.51 -4.64 -13.53
N ASP A 144 12.78 -4.96 -12.47
CA ASP A 144 13.16 -4.60 -11.11
C ASP A 144 14.23 -5.59 -10.62
N ILE A 145 15.31 -5.08 -10.01
CA ILE A 145 16.49 -5.89 -9.68
C ILE A 145 16.16 -6.76 -8.44
N GLY A 146 15.52 -7.90 -8.66
CA GLY A 146 15.27 -8.92 -7.62
C GLY A 146 14.29 -10.01 -8.05
N ASN A 147 14.57 -11.26 -7.70
CA ASN A 147 13.61 -12.38 -7.81
C ASN A 147 12.50 -12.24 -6.74
N THR A 148 11.68 -11.20 -6.85
CA THR A 148 10.57 -10.91 -5.93
C THR A 148 9.25 -10.86 -6.70
N GLY A 149 8.13 -11.01 -5.99
CA GLY A 149 6.82 -10.97 -6.65
C GLY A 149 6.45 -12.28 -7.37
N LEU A 150 5.86 -12.13 -8.56
CA LEU A 150 5.32 -13.25 -9.36
C LEU A 150 6.41 -14.09 -10.05
N SER A 151 7.65 -13.62 -10.12
CA SER A 151 8.81 -14.40 -10.64
C SER A 151 9.31 -15.46 -9.65
N THR A 152 8.66 -15.61 -8.48
CA THR A 152 9.02 -16.63 -7.49
C THR A 152 8.83 -18.03 -8.05
N HIS A 153 9.83 -18.90 -7.94
CA HIS A 153 9.78 -20.27 -8.43
C HIS A 153 9.25 -21.27 -7.39
N GLY A 154 8.65 -22.38 -7.85
CA GLY A 154 8.28 -23.52 -7.02
C GLY A 154 9.47 -24.26 -6.42
N PHE A 155 9.21 -25.18 -5.48
CA PHE A 155 10.27 -26.00 -4.86
C PHE A 155 10.61 -27.25 -5.64
N VAL A 156 9.70 -27.68 -6.51
CA VAL A 156 9.89 -28.85 -7.37
C VAL A 156 10.02 -28.37 -8.80
N ALA A 157 11.06 -28.86 -9.49
CA ALA A 157 11.26 -28.57 -10.88
C ALA A 157 10.01 -29.03 -11.68
N PRO A 158 9.48 -28.19 -12.59
CA PRO A 158 8.35 -28.57 -13.43
C PRO A 158 8.63 -29.89 -14.16
N ALA A 159 7.62 -30.76 -14.23
CA ALA A 159 7.70 -32.06 -14.87
C ALA A 159 6.63 -32.20 -15.96
N GLU A 160 6.89 -33.06 -16.94
CA GLU A 160 5.92 -33.44 -17.97
C GLU A 160 5.69 -34.97 -17.92
N PRO A 161 4.50 -35.45 -17.48
CA PRO A 161 3.38 -34.67 -16.93
C PRO A 161 3.70 -34.06 -15.54
N PRO A 162 2.92 -33.05 -15.09
CA PRO A 162 3.08 -32.48 -13.75
C PRO A 162 2.93 -33.51 -12.62
N VAL A 163 3.33 -33.12 -11.41
CA VAL A 163 3.20 -34.00 -10.23
C VAL A 163 1.72 -34.20 -9.96
N GLN A 164 1.25 -35.45 -9.95
CA GLN A 164 -0.15 -35.75 -9.67
C GLN A 164 -0.59 -35.17 -8.31
N GLY A 165 -1.65 -34.35 -8.29
CA GLY A 165 -2.11 -33.61 -7.11
C GLY A 165 -1.27 -32.38 -6.76
N GLY A 166 -0.32 -32.02 -7.62
CA GLY A 166 0.48 -30.80 -7.63
C GLY A 166 -0.32 -29.57 -8.02
N ILE A 167 0.28 -28.39 -7.87
CA ILE A 167 -0.35 -27.13 -8.27
C ILE A 167 -0.62 -27.15 -9.77
N MET A 168 0.36 -27.55 -10.57
CA MET A 168 0.22 -27.52 -12.03
C MET A 168 -0.75 -28.60 -12.54
N ASP A 169 -0.75 -29.81 -11.97
CA ASP A 169 -1.74 -30.86 -12.28
C ASP A 169 -3.18 -30.41 -11.98
N CYS A 170 -3.39 -29.73 -10.83
CA CYS A 170 -4.70 -29.19 -10.49
C CYS A 170 -5.14 -28.09 -11.46
N LEU A 171 -4.21 -27.20 -11.84
CA LEU A 171 -4.48 -26.09 -12.73
C LEU A 171 -4.78 -26.56 -14.17
N GLU A 172 -3.98 -27.50 -14.69
CA GLU A 172 -4.24 -28.15 -15.98
C GLU A 172 -5.57 -28.90 -15.99
N SER A 173 -5.93 -29.57 -14.89
CA SER A 173 -7.23 -30.19 -14.74
C SER A 173 -8.38 -29.18 -14.80
N MET A 174 -8.23 -28.01 -14.15
CA MET A 174 -9.22 -26.93 -14.22
C MET A 174 -9.35 -26.37 -15.64
N ARG A 175 -8.23 -26.13 -16.34
CA ARG A 175 -8.21 -25.66 -17.73
C ARG A 175 -8.90 -26.66 -18.67
N ARG A 176 -8.58 -27.96 -18.54
CA ARG A 176 -9.22 -29.02 -19.31
C ARG A 176 -10.73 -29.04 -19.13
N ILE A 177 -11.22 -28.94 -17.88
CA ILE A 177 -12.66 -28.98 -17.58
C ILE A 177 -13.41 -27.75 -18.11
N VAL A 178 -12.86 -26.55 -17.88
CA VAL A 178 -13.57 -25.28 -18.11
C VAL A 178 -13.44 -24.80 -19.55
N ILE A 179 -12.30 -25.09 -20.19
CA ILE A 179 -11.95 -24.60 -21.52
C ILE A 179 -12.15 -25.74 -22.52
N GLU A 180 -11.27 -26.76 -22.48
CA GLU A 180 -11.16 -27.79 -23.53
C GLU A 180 -12.43 -28.65 -23.65
N GLU A 181 -12.79 -29.39 -22.60
CA GLU A 181 -13.91 -30.33 -22.62
C GLU A 181 -15.26 -29.63 -22.82
N TYR A 182 -15.41 -28.42 -22.30
CA TYR A 182 -16.62 -27.62 -22.47
C TYR A 182 -16.77 -27.16 -23.93
N ASP A 183 -15.70 -26.67 -24.56
CA ASP A 183 -15.73 -26.22 -25.97
C ASP A 183 -15.90 -27.39 -26.96
N GLU A 184 -15.46 -28.60 -26.59
CA GLU A 184 -15.74 -29.83 -27.34
C GLU A 184 -17.21 -30.30 -27.22
N GLY A 185 -18.03 -29.61 -26.43
CA GLY A 185 -19.43 -29.96 -26.22
C GLY A 185 -19.64 -31.23 -25.39
N VAL A 186 -18.62 -31.64 -24.62
CA VAL A 186 -18.76 -32.72 -23.65
C VAL A 186 -19.66 -32.18 -22.53
N GLU A 187 -20.84 -32.78 -22.32
CA GLU A 187 -21.70 -32.46 -21.17
C GLU A 187 -21.02 -32.90 -19.86
N ASN A 188 -19.97 -32.19 -19.43
CA ASN A 188 -19.15 -32.59 -18.31
C ASN A 188 -19.56 -31.92 -17.00
N LYS A 189 -20.85 -32.04 -16.62
CA LYS A 189 -21.31 -31.61 -15.29
C LYS A 189 -20.49 -32.27 -14.16
N THR A 190 -20.02 -33.49 -14.39
CA THR A 190 -19.13 -34.23 -13.48
C THR A 190 -17.73 -33.64 -13.34
N GLY A 191 -17.24 -32.92 -14.35
CA GLY A 191 -15.97 -32.20 -14.31
C GLY A 191 -16.10 -30.95 -13.46
N PHE A 192 -17.14 -30.15 -13.70
CA PHE A 192 -17.39 -28.92 -12.92
C PHE A 192 -17.54 -29.18 -11.41
N GLN A 193 -18.01 -30.36 -11.00
CA GLN A 193 -18.05 -30.80 -9.60
C GLN A 193 -16.67 -30.88 -8.92
N GLN A 194 -15.58 -31.01 -9.70
CA GLN A 194 -14.21 -31.11 -9.19
C GLN A 194 -13.54 -29.74 -9.01
N ILE A 195 -14.07 -28.68 -9.62
CA ILE A 195 -13.46 -27.34 -9.57
C ILE A 195 -13.24 -26.85 -8.13
N PRO A 196 -14.20 -26.96 -7.19
CA PRO A 196 -13.99 -26.51 -5.81
C PRO A 196 -12.85 -27.24 -5.09
N SER A 197 -12.69 -28.56 -5.31
CA SER A 197 -11.63 -29.35 -4.66
C SER A 197 -10.26 -29.06 -5.27
N LEU A 198 -10.18 -28.90 -6.59
CA LEU A 198 -8.95 -28.50 -7.28
C LEU A 198 -8.50 -27.10 -6.82
N LEU A 199 -9.41 -26.13 -6.77
CA LEU A 199 -9.12 -24.78 -6.28
C LEU A 199 -8.66 -24.78 -4.82
N THR A 200 -9.33 -25.56 -3.97
CA THR A 200 -8.93 -25.74 -2.56
C THR A 200 -7.52 -26.32 -2.47
N ARG A 201 -7.18 -27.33 -3.28
CA ARG A 201 -5.83 -27.92 -3.29
C ARG A 201 -4.78 -26.89 -3.72
N VAL A 202 -5.02 -26.10 -4.76
CA VAL A 202 -4.11 -25.03 -5.19
C VAL A 202 -3.91 -24.01 -4.06
N ARG A 203 -4.98 -23.55 -3.41
CA ARG A 203 -4.92 -22.63 -2.26
C ARG A 203 -4.07 -23.21 -1.12
N ASP A 204 -4.29 -24.47 -0.76
CA ASP A 204 -3.62 -25.12 0.36
C ASP A 204 -2.12 -25.36 0.06
N LEU A 205 -1.78 -25.66 -1.21
CA LEU A 205 -0.39 -25.81 -1.65
C LEU A 205 0.34 -24.46 -1.75
N LEU A 206 -0.32 -23.39 -2.21
CA LEU A 206 0.25 -22.04 -2.15
C LEU A 206 0.49 -21.61 -0.69
N ARG A 207 -0.43 -21.93 0.23
CA ARG A 207 -0.22 -21.68 1.65
C ARG A 207 0.97 -22.47 2.19
N THR A 208 1.07 -23.75 1.86
CA THR A 208 2.21 -24.61 2.22
C THR A 208 3.53 -24.03 1.71
N PHE A 209 3.56 -23.57 0.46
CA PHE A 209 4.71 -22.92 -0.14
C PHE A 209 5.15 -21.68 0.65
N TYR A 210 4.22 -20.78 0.98
CA TYR A 210 4.54 -19.54 1.68
C TYR A 210 4.78 -19.73 3.19
N ASP A 211 4.17 -20.71 3.83
CA ASP A 211 4.52 -21.14 5.19
C ASP A 211 5.98 -21.58 5.29
N PHE A 212 6.50 -22.24 4.24
CA PHE A 212 7.93 -22.56 4.18
C PHE A 212 8.80 -21.38 3.73
N LYS A 213 8.39 -20.62 2.70
CA LYS A 213 9.19 -19.50 2.17
C LYS A 213 9.41 -18.42 3.23
N VAL A 214 8.37 -18.07 3.98
CA VAL A 214 8.39 -17.01 5.00
C VAL A 214 8.73 -17.56 6.39
N GLY A 215 8.15 -18.71 6.74
CA GLY A 215 8.23 -19.27 8.09
C GLY A 215 9.14 -20.49 8.26
N HIS A 216 9.73 -20.99 7.18
CA HIS A 216 10.54 -22.21 7.16
C HIS A 216 9.84 -23.48 7.70
N LEU A 217 8.50 -23.50 7.70
CA LEU A 217 7.72 -24.66 8.10
C LEU A 217 7.75 -25.75 7.01
N ARG A 218 8.52 -26.82 7.24
CA ARG A 218 8.60 -27.95 6.30
C ARG A 218 7.40 -28.88 6.44
N THR A 219 6.77 -29.21 5.32
CA THR A 219 5.75 -30.26 5.22
C THR A 219 6.05 -31.18 4.03
N PRO A 220 5.54 -32.42 4.03
CA PRO A 220 5.64 -33.30 2.86
C PRO A 220 4.99 -32.70 1.60
N ASP A 221 4.02 -31.79 1.78
CA ASP A 221 3.26 -31.20 0.69
C ASP A 221 4.08 -30.23 -0.17
N LEU A 222 5.28 -29.82 0.27
CA LEU A 222 6.21 -29.04 -0.56
C LEU A 222 6.61 -29.75 -1.86
N HIS A 223 6.50 -31.09 -1.91
CA HIS A 223 6.72 -31.86 -3.12
C HIS A 223 5.68 -31.61 -4.23
N TYR A 224 4.54 -31.02 -3.87
CA TYR A 224 3.46 -30.69 -4.80
C TYR A 224 3.48 -29.22 -5.24
N CYS A 225 4.49 -28.44 -4.82
CA CYS A 225 4.70 -27.05 -5.25
C CYS A 225 5.57 -27.03 -6.53
N ASP A 226 5.01 -27.52 -7.63
CA ASP A 226 5.67 -27.88 -8.90
C ASP A 226 5.53 -26.84 -10.02
N PHE A 227 5.31 -25.58 -9.68
CA PHE A 227 5.14 -24.49 -10.66
C PHE A 227 6.47 -23.86 -11.08
N PRO A 228 6.65 -23.48 -12.36
CA PRO A 228 7.85 -22.80 -12.83
C PRO A 228 8.00 -21.43 -12.15
N GLU A 229 6.98 -20.59 -12.28
CA GLU A 229 6.88 -19.31 -11.61
C GLU A 229 5.48 -19.14 -11.00
N LEU A 230 5.37 -18.32 -9.95
CA LEU A 230 4.09 -17.97 -9.34
C LEU A 230 3.18 -17.25 -10.35
N PHE A 231 3.78 -16.57 -11.33
CA PHE A 231 3.11 -16.01 -12.49
C PHE A 231 2.28 -17.07 -13.23
N ASP A 232 2.81 -18.27 -13.49
CA ASP A 232 2.09 -19.32 -14.22
C ASP A 232 0.82 -19.77 -13.46
N VAL A 233 0.92 -19.81 -12.14
CA VAL A 233 -0.22 -20.12 -11.26
C VAL A 233 -1.27 -19.02 -11.32
N ALA A 234 -0.86 -17.76 -11.13
CA ALA A 234 -1.76 -16.60 -11.18
C ALA A 234 -2.41 -16.45 -12.56
N TYR A 235 -1.63 -16.60 -13.62
CA TYR A 235 -2.05 -16.53 -15.01
C TYR A 235 -3.09 -17.61 -15.32
N GLY A 236 -2.82 -18.88 -15.00
CA GLY A 236 -3.78 -19.94 -15.27
C GLY A 236 -5.05 -19.81 -14.43
N LEU A 237 -4.95 -19.39 -13.16
CA LEU A 237 -6.12 -19.13 -12.32
C LEU A 237 -6.98 -17.99 -12.91
N HIS A 238 -6.35 -16.92 -13.38
CA HIS A 238 -7.05 -15.82 -14.03
C HIS A 238 -7.66 -16.23 -15.37
N GLU A 239 -6.96 -17.02 -16.19
CA GLU A 239 -7.47 -17.52 -17.47
C GLU A 239 -8.74 -18.35 -17.30
N VAL A 240 -8.73 -19.30 -16.37
CA VAL A 240 -9.91 -20.12 -16.06
C VAL A 240 -11.03 -19.25 -15.47
N GLY A 241 -10.70 -18.35 -14.54
CA GLY A 241 -11.66 -17.43 -13.92
C GLY A 241 -12.35 -16.52 -14.94
N LEU A 242 -11.57 -15.85 -15.80
CA LEU A 242 -12.06 -15.00 -16.89
C LEU A 242 -12.93 -15.78 -17.88
N THR A 243 -12.56 -17.01 -18.22
CA THR A 243 -13.36 -17.84 -19.14
C THR A 243 -14.76 -18.10 -18.58
N ILE A 244 -14.87 -18.28 -17.25
CA ILE A 244 -16.17 -18.40 -16.58
C ILE A 244 -16.87 -17.04 -16.46
N GLN A 245 -16.13 -15.97 -16.16
CA GLN A 245 -16.66 -14.61 -16.03
C GLN A 245 -17.30 -14.09 -17.33
N LEU A 246 -16.67 -14.38 -18.47
CA LEU A 246 -17.07 -13.90 -19.78
C LEU A 246 -18.14 -14.77 -20.45
N ASP A 247 -18.42 -15.97 -19.92
CA ASP A 247 -19.44 -16.88 -20.42
C ASP A 247 -20.48 -17.23 -19.34
N PRO A 248 -21.63 -16.53 -19.35
CA PRO A 248 -22.72 -16.81 -18.40
C PRO A 248 -23.22 -18.27 -18.44
N SER A 249 -23.06 -18.98 -19.57
CA SER A 249 -23.47 -20.39 -19.68
C SER A 249 -22.52 -21.30 -18.91
N ARG A 250 -21.21 -21.03 -18.97
CA ARG A 250 -20.21 -21.74 -18.17
C ARG A 250 -20.41 -21.48 -16.68
N LEU A 251 -20.63 -20.22 -16.29
CA LEU A 251 -20.97 -19.89 -14.90
C LEU A 251 -22.20 -20.67 -14.43
N LYS A 252 -23.25 -20.70 -15.24
CA LYS A 252 -24.46 -21.45 -14.91
C LYS A 252 -24.17 -22.95 -14.77
N THR A 253 -23.40 -23.56 -15.67
CA THR A 253 -22.99 -24.96 -15.55
C THR A 253 -22.21 -25.23 -14.27
N LEU A 254 -21.28 -24.35 -13.90
CA LEU A 254 -20.53 -24.45 -12.65
C LEU A 254 -21.45 -24.39 -11.43
N MET A 255 -22.34 -23.40 -11.37
CA MET A 255 -23.24 -23.23 -10.23
C MET A 255 -24.30 -24.34 -10.14
N ASP A 256 -24.80 -24.83 -11.29
CA ASP A 256 -25.71 -25.97 -11.36
C ASP A 256 -25.03 -27.28 -10.88
N ALA A 257 -23.71 -27.41 -11.08
CA ALA A 257 -22.95 -28.60 -10.73
C ALA A 257 -22.40 -28.58 -9.29
N ALA A 258 -21.95 -27.42 -8.80
CA ALA A 258 -21.16 -27.26 -7.59
C ALA A 258 -21.45 -25.97 -6.80
N GLY A 259 -22.64 -25.37 -6.97
CA GLY A 259 -23.00 -24.08 -6.37
C GLY A 259 -22.75 -23.98 -4.86
N PRO A 260 -23.23 -24.93 -4.02
CA PRO A 260 -22.99 -24.91 -2.58
C PRO A 260 -21.50 -24.97 -2.20
N GLU A 261 -20.71 -25.78 -2.90
CA GLU A 261 -19.27 -25.88 -2.66
C GLU A 261 -18.52 -24.64 -3.13
N ILE A 262 -18.91 -24.03 -4.25
CA ILE A 262 -18.37 -22.75 -4.74
C ILE A 262 -18.70 -21.62 -3.76
N GLU A 263 -19.92 -21.56 -3.26
CA GLU A 263 -20.31 -20.61 -2.22
C GLU A 263 -19.43 -20.77 -0.97
N ARG A 264 -19.28 -22.01 -0.47
CA ARG A 264 -18.42 -22.28 0.68
C ARG A 264 -16.98 -21.81 0.44
N VAL A 265 -16.37 -22.23 -0.66
CA VAL A 265 -14.94 -21.97 -0.93
C VAL A 265 -14.69 -20.49 -1.24
N ILE A 266 -15.47 -19.89 -2.13
CA ILE A 266 -15.21 -18.54 -2.65
C ILE A 266 -15.87 -17.47 -1.77
N LEU A 267 -17.11 -17.66 -1.35
CA LEU A 267 -17.90 -16.63 -0.67
C LEU A 267 -17.79 -16.70 0.85
N ASP A 268 -17.70 -17.90 1.44
CA ASP A 268 -17.69 -18.05 2.90
C ASP A 268 -16.27 -18.18 3.49
N GLU A 269 -15.42 -19.09 2.99
CA GLU A 269 -14.07 -19.34 3.54
C GLU A 269 -13.06 -18.26 3.14
N GLY A 270 -13.11 -17.79 1.89
CA GLY A 270 -12.15 -16.81 1.36
C GLY A 270 -10.74 -17.38 1.14
N LEU A 271 -9.79 -16.46 1.02
CA LEU A 271 -8.38 -16.77 0.74
C LEU A 271 -7.62 -17.03 2.04
N GLY A 272 -6.67 -17.97 1.98
CA GLY A 272 -5.81 -18.27 3.12
C GLY A 272 -4.84 -17.13 3.39
N ILE A 273 -5.08 -16.36 4.45
CA ILE A 273 -4.14 -15.34 4.96
C ILE A 273 -3.10 -16.05 5.83
N GLY A 274 -1.82 -15.78 5.57
CA GLY A 274 -0.75 -16.42 6.31
C GLY A 274 -0.55 -15.94 7.74
N ARG A 275 0.03 -16.81 8.58
CA ARG A 275 0.31 -16.52 9.99
C ARG A 275 1.16 -15.27 10.20
N PHE A 276 2.10 -14.97 9.29
CA PHE A 276 2.92 -13.76 9.38
C PHE A 276 2.12 -12.49 9.09
N ARG A 277 1.15 -12.56 8.16
CA ARG A 277 0.22 -11.46 7.91
C ARG A 277 -0.73 -11.27 9.11
N GLU A 278 -1.24 -12.36 9.69
CA GLU A 278 -2.03 -12.30 10.93
C GLU A 278 -1.22 -11.73 12.10
N LEU A 279 0.05 -12.13 12.24
CA LEU A 279 0.94 -11.63 13.28
C LEU A 279 1.26 -10.14 13.07
N ALA A 280 1.51 -9.71 11.82
CA ALA A 280 1.71 -8.30 11.48
C ALA A 280 0.46 -7.48 11.87
N LYS A 281 -0.73 -7.98 11.56
CA LYS A 281 -2.01 -7.36 11.94
C LYS A 281 -2.18 -7.27 13.45
N GLN A 282 -1.96 -8.36 14.18
CA GLN A 282 -2.04 -8.38 15.63
C GLN A 282 -1.05 -7.38 16.24
N TYR A 283 0.19 -7.36 15.74
CA TYR A 283 1.21 -6.45 16.20
C TYR A 283 0.85 -4.97 15.92
N GLU A 284 0.31 -4.66 14.74
CA GLU A 284 -0.17 -3.31 14.43
C GLU A 284 -1.36 -2.89 15.30
N ALA A 285 -2.29 -3.80 15.57
CA ALA A 285 -3.41 -3.55 16.49
C ALA A 285 -2.94 -3.31 17.92
N GLU A 286 -2.06 -4.18 18.44
CA GLU A 286 -1.45 -4.02 19.77
C GLU A 286 -0.65 -2.73 19.87
N LYS A 287 0.08 -2.36 18.82
CA LYS A 287 0.80 -1.09 18.75
C LYS A 287 -0.19 0.08 18.85
N ASN A 288 -1.25 0.09 18.05
CA ASN A 288 -2.27 1.14 18.07
C ASN A 288 -2.99 1.23 19.43
N GLU A 289 -3.31 0.10 20.07
CA GLU A 289 -3.92 0.05 21.40
C GLU A 289 -2.95 0.50 22.51
N SER A 290 -1.68 0.09 22.43
CA SER A 290 -0.64 0.48 23.38
C SER A 290 -0.32 1.97 23.29
N GLU A 291 -0.37 2.55 22.09
CA GLU A 291 -0.26 3.99 21.83
C GLU A 291 -1.45 4.76 22.44
N GLN A 292 -2.64 4.14 22.53
CA GLN A 292 -3.84 4.74 23.13
C GLN A 292 -3.90 4.62 24.67
N HIS A 293 -3.30 3.58 25.28
CA HIS A 293 -3.55 3.26 26.69
C HIS A 293 -2.40 3.42 27.69
N ARG A 294 -1.14 3.72 27.31
CA ARG A 294 -0.06 3.89 28.33
C ARG A 294 1.02 4.95 28.08
N THR A 295 1.52 5.42 29.22
CA THR A 295 2.71 6.25 29.40
C THR A 295 4.00 5.45 29.20
N SER A 296 4.94 6.09 28.50
CA SER A 296 6.40 5.94 28.38
C SER A 296 7.23 4.72 28.81
N ALA A 297 6.67 3.57 29.17
CA ALA A 297 7.46 2.41 29.62
C ALA A 297 7.97 1.52 28.46
N PHE A 298 7.57 1.77 27.22
CA PHE A 298 8.00 1.01 26.04
C PHE A 298 9.32 1.50 25.42
N TRP A 299 9.85 2.65 25.87
CA TRP A 299 10.97 3.35 25.24
C TRP A 299 12.37 2.73 25.44
N SER A 300 12.47 1.49 25.93
CA SER A 300 13.76 0.83 26.26
C SER A 300 14.07 -0.43 25.43
N ARG A 301 13.25 -0.79 24.43
CA ARG A 301 13.58 -1.91 23.54
C ARG A 301 13.73 -1.44 22.10
N GLU A 302 14.97 -1.15 21.70
CA GLU A 302 15.36 -1.10 20.28
C GLU A 302 14.94 -2.38 19.54
N ASP A 303 14.82 -3.52 20.24
CA ASP A 303 14.26 -4.79 19.77
C ASP A 303 12.87 -4.66 19.09
N GLY A 304 12.03 -3.70 19.49
CA GLY A 304 10.65 -3.59 18.98
C GLY A 304 10.53 -3.00 17.56
N ARG A 305 11.48 -2.15 17.14
CA ARG A 305 11.47 -1.55 15.78
C ARG A 305 12.02 -2.50 14.74
N GLY A 306 13.11 -3.20 15.06
CA GLY A 306 13.67 -4.25 14.20
C GLY A 306 12.64 -5.36 13.96
N ASN A 307 12.00 -5.84 15.04
CA ASN A 307 11.01 -6.91 14.94
C ASN A 307 9.75 -6.48 14.17
N SER A 308 9.24 -5.26 14.37
CA SER A 308 8.05 -4.79 13.63
C SER A 308 8.28 -4.69 12.13
N ARG A 309 9.43 -4.14 11.72
CA ARG A 309 9.79 -4.02 10.31
C ARG A 309 10.00 -5.40 9.71
N MET A 310 10.76 -6.26 10.39
CA MET A 310 10.97 -7.64 9.95
C MET A 310 9.66 -8.42 9.81
N ILE A 311 8.73 -8.33 10.77
CA ILE A 311 7.42 -9.02 10.68
C ILE A 311 6.64 -8.50 9.47
N LYS A 312 6.66 -7.19 9.21
CA LYS A 312 5.97 -6.60 8.07
C LYS A 312 6.61 -7.00 6.74
N ASP A 313 7.93 -6.90 6.63
CA ASP A 313 8.68 -7.29 5.42
C ASP A 313 8.42 -8.78 5.10
N ARG A 314 8.44 -9.64 6.12
CA ARG A 314 8.07 -11.07 5.99
C ARG A 314 6.61 -11.29 5.62
N ALA A 315 5.69 -10.49 6.17
CA ALA A 315 4.29 -10.55 5.81
C ALA A 315 4.09 -10.13 4.33
N ASP A 316 4.84 -9.15 3.85
CA ASP A 316 4.76 -8.66 2.47
C ASP A 316 5.38 -9.66 1.45
N GLU A 317 6.33 -10.50 1.88
CA GLU A 317 6.82 -11.65 1.09
C GLU A 317 5.74 -12.72 0.84
N ASP A 318 4.65 -12.75 1.61
CA ASP A 318 3.59 -13.78 1.52
C ASP A 318 2.56 -13.44 0.43
N LEU A 319 2.75 -13.97 -0.78
CA LEU A 319 1.91 -13.67 -1.95
C LEU A 319 0.90 -14.78 -2.27
N ALA A 320 0.62 -15.70 -1.34
CA ALA A 320 -0.31 -16.81 -1.57
C ALA A 320 -1.70 -16.30 -1.98
N ALA A 321 -2.22 -15.34 -1.21
CA ALA A 321 -3.53 -14.74 -1.45
C ALA A 321 -3.52 -13.81 -2.68
N TYR A 322 -2.41 -13.09 -2.90
CA TYR A 322 -2.22 -12.22 -4.06
C TYR A 322 -2.34 -13.00 -5.38
N ALA A 323 -1.65 -14.14 -5.50
CA ALA A 323 -1.69 -14.95 -6.72
C ALA A 323 -3.05 -15.65 -6.95
N SER A 324 -3.75 -16.01 -5.88
CA SER A 324 -5.01 -16.77 -5.97
C SER A 324 -6.26 -15.90 -6.08
N VAL A 325 -6.17 -14.60 -5.79
CA VAL A 325 -7.35 -13.70 -5.81
C VAL A 325 -8.01 -13.61 -7.18
N TYR A 326 -7.25 -13.78 -8.28
CA TYR A 326 -7.79 -13.71 -9.64
C TYR A 326 -9.04 -14.57 -9.82
N PHE A 327 -8.92 -15.89 -9.64
CA PHE A 327 -10.06 -16.80 -9.81
C PHE A 327 -11.24 -16.42 -8.89
N TYR A 328 -10.96 -16.08 -7.63
CA TYR A 328 -12.00 -15.74 -6.66
C TYR A 328 -12.76 -14.46 -7.08
N ALA A 329 -12.02 -13.42 -7.42
CA ALA A 329 -12.57 -12.15 -7.86
C ALA A 329 -13.31 -12.30 -9.20
N ASP A 330 -12.76 -13.08 -10.13
CA ASP A 330 -13.39 -13.33 -11.43
C ASP A 330 -14.76 -13.98 -11.27
N ILE A 331 -14.88 -15.02 -10.44
CA ILE A 331 -16.17 -15.68 -10.15
C ILE A 331 -17.12 -14.75 -9.42
N MET A 332 -16.66 -13.98 -8.43
CA MET A 332 -17.51 -13.01 -7.75
C MET A 332 -18.05 -11.96 -8.73
N VAL A 333 -17.20 -11.41 -9.60
CA VAL A 333 -17.62 -10.48 -10.65
C VAL A 333 -18.56 -11.16 -11.67
N ALA A 334 -18.34 -12.43 -12.00
CA ALA A 334 -19.25 -13.20 -12.86
C ALA A 334 -20.66 -13.28 -12.28
N LEU A 335 -20.77 -13.56 -10.97
CA LEU A 335 -22.05 -13.53 -10.23
C LEU A 335 -22.67 -12.12 -10.21
N LEU A 336 -21.85 -11.07 -10.18
CA LEU A 336 -22.31 -9.68 -10.29
C LEU A 336 -22.71 -9.23 -11.71
N LEU A 337 -22.23 -9.89 -12.75
CA LEU A 337 -22.65 -9.63 -14.12
C LEU A 337 -23.90 -10.42 -14.50
N ASN A 338 -24.09 -11.60 -13.92
CA ASN A 338 -25.30 -12.39 -14.12
C ASN A 338 -26.49 -11.74 -13.40
N ARG A 339 -27.30 -10.96 -14.12
CA ARG A 339 -28.52 -10.31 -13.61
C ARG A 339 -29.80 -11.10 -13.89
N SER A 340 -29.73 -12.11 -14.75
CA SER A 340 -30.89 -12.85 -15.25
C SER A 340 -31.36 -13.99 -14.35
N GLY A 341 -30.64 -14.31 -13.27
CA GLY A 341 -31.04 -15.35 -12.33
C GLY A 341 -32.04 -14.86 -11.29
N ASP A 342 -33.26 -15.38 -11.35
CA ASP A 342 -34.33 -15.05 -10.39
C ASP A 342 -34.48 -16.07 -9.24
N SER A 343 -33.65 -17.13 -9.20
CA SER A 343 -33.69 -18.09 -8.09
C SER A 343 -33.15 -17.48 -6.80
N ASP A 344 -33.72 -17.85 -5.65
CA ASP A 344 -33.30 -17.40 -4.32
C ASP A 344 -31.79 -17.64 -4.07
N ASP A 345 -31.25 -18.76 -4.53
CA ASP A 345 -29.82 -19.09 -4.40
C ASP A 345 -28.94 -18.10 -5.19
N HIS A 346 -29.31 -17.81 -6.44
CA HIS A 346 -28.61 -16.83 -7.27
C HIS A 346 -28.59 -15.43 -6.64
N LEU A 347 -29.74 -14.96 -6.12
CA LEU A 347 -29.82 -13.67 -5.43
C LEU A 347 -28.94 -13.65 -4.17
N THR A 348 -28.90 -14.77 -3.45
CA THR A 348 -28.04 -14.94 -2.27
C THR A 348 -26.56 -14.87 -2.64
N TRP A 349 -26.13 -15.61 -3.66
CA TRP A 349 -24.74 -15.62 -4.14
C TRP A 349 -24.31 -14.25 -4.64
N ARG A 350 -25.14 -13.57 -5.43
CA ARG A 350 -24.88 -12.20 -5.89
C ARG A 350 -24.70 -11.24 -4.71
N SER A 351 -25.60 -11.29 -3.73
CA SER A 351 -25.52 -10.41 -2.54
C SER A 351 -24.25 -10.67 -1.73
N LYS A 352 -23.89 -11.95 -1.52
CA LYS A 352 -22.63 -12.32 -0.85
C LYS A 352 -21.41 -11.84 -1.63
N ALA A 353 -21.39 -12.04 -2.95
CA ALA A 353 -20.31 -11.59 -3.83
C ALA A 353 -20.12 -10.07 -3.78
N MET A 354 -21.23 -9.30 -3.83
CA MET A 354 -21.19 -7.83 -3.74
C MET A 354 -20.57 -7.37 -2.42
N LYS A 355 -21.06 -7.90 -1.29
CA LYS A 355 -20.54 -7.57 0.04
C LYS A 355 -19.06 -7.91 0.18
N LYS A 356 -18.65 -9.07 -0.34
CA LYS A 356 -17.27 -9.54 -0.26
C LYS A 356 -16.32 -8.72 -1.14
N ILE A 357 -16.69 -8.43 -2.39
CA ILE A 357 -15.90 -7.56 -3.27
C ILE A 357 -15.79 -6.15 -2.68
N VAL A 358 -16.90 -5.56 -2.19
CA VAL A 358 -16.85 -4.24 -1.54
C VAL A 358 -15.90 -4.27 -0.34
N HIS A 359 -16.01 -5.29 0.51
CA HIS A 359 -15.11 -5.42 1.65
C HIS A 359 -13.65 -5.54 1.23
N TRP A 360 -13.31 -6.48 0.33
CA TRP A 360 -11.95 -6.71 -0.13
C TRP A 360 -11.33 -5.51 -0.84
N SER A 361 -12.14 -4.75 -1.57
CA SER A 361 -11.66 -3.65 -2.40
C SER A 361 -11.71 -2.29 -1.70
N SER A 362 -12.52 -2.10 -0.66
CA SER A 362 -12.56 -0.83 0.08
C SER A 362 -11.68 -0.84 1.33
N ASP A 363 -11.52 -2.00 1.96
CA ASP A 363 -10.68 -2.18 3.16
C ASP A 363 -9.17 -2.03 2.82
N GLU A 364 -8.41 -1.35 3.67
CA GLU A 364 -6.99 -1.06 3.43
C GLU A 364 -6.11 -2.32 3.50
N GLU A 365 -6.44 -3.27 4.37
CA GLU A 365 -5.67 -4.49 4.56
C GLU A 365 -5.81 -5.44 3.37
N PHE A 366 -7.05 -5.67 2.93
CA PHE A 366 -7.31 -6.52 1.77
C PHE A 366 -6.83 -5.88 0.47
N ARG A 367 -6.92 -4.56 0.35
CA ARG A 367 -6.28 -3.81 -0.74
C ARG A 367 -4.78 -4.06 -0.81
N HIS A 368 -4.09 -3.95 0.32
CA HIS A 368 -2.65 -4.21 0.39
C HIS A 368 -2.33 -5.68 0.08
N LEU A 369 -3.21 -6.60 0.46
CA LEU A 369 -3.04 -8.03 0.23
C LEU A 369 -3.24 -8.45 -1.24
N PHE A 370 -4.23 -7.89 -1.93
CA PHE A 370 -4.62 -8.31 -3.28
C PHE A 370 -4.13 -7.37 -4.37
N GLY A 371 -3.95 -6.10 -4.04
CA GLY A 371 -3.42 -5.07 -4.92
C GLY A 371 -4.06 -5.06 -6.30
N ASP A 372 -3.19 -4.95 -7.31
CA ASP A 372 -3.55 -4.86 -8.72
C ASP A 372 -4.32 -6.08 -9.24
N CYS A 373 -4.12 -7.27 -8.67
CA CYS A 373 -4.82 -8.48 -9.12
C CYS A 373 -6.33 -8.38 -8.90
N LEU A 374 -6.76 -7.83 -7.75
CA LEU A 374 -8.17 -7.60 -7.49
C LEU A 374 -8.73 -6.51 -8.40
N SER A 375 -8.01 -5.40 -8.57
CA SER A 375 -8.45 -4.30 -9.43
C SER A 375 -8.60 -4.75 -10.89
N ASP A 376 -7.69 -5.60 -11.39
CA ASP A 376 -7.76 -6.18 -12.73
C ASP A 376 -9.02 -7.03 -12.94
N ALA A 377 -9.32 -7.94 -12.02
CA ALA A 377 -10.54 -8.77 -12.07
C ALA A 377 -11.81 -7.90 -12.02
N MET A 378 -11.78 -6.78 -11.29
CA MET A 378 -12.92 -5.87 -11.09
C MET A 378 -13.23 -4.94 -12.28
N ARG A 379 -12.42 -4.87 -13.33
CA ARG A 379 -12.66 -3.98 -14.50
C ARG A 379 -14.10 -4.00 -15.03
N PRO A 380 -14.82 -5.14 -15.13
CA PRO A 380 -16.21 -5.15 -15.58
C PRO A 380 -17.18 -4.35 -14.70
N ILE A 381 -16.91 -4.23 -13.39
CA ILE A 381 -17.69 -3.38 -12.48
C ILE A 381 -17.60 -1.92 -12.91
N TYR A 382 -16.41 -1.49 -13.36
CA TYR A 382 -16.16 -0.11 -13.79
C TYR A 382 -16.70 0.18 -15.20
N TRP A 383 -16.80 -0.83 -16.06
CA TRP A 383 -17.37 -0.68 -17.41
C TRP A 383 -18.89 -0.69 -17.46
N ASP A 384 -19.58 -1.42 -16.57
CA ASP A 384 -21.04 -1.47 -16.52
C ASP A 384 -21.58 -0.38 -15.58
N GLN A 385 -22.17 0.68 -16.16
CA GLN A 385 -22.67 1.83 -15.41
C GLN A 385 -23.70 1.47 -14.32
N GLN A 386 -24.56 0.47 -14.57
CA GLN A 386 -25.55 0.05 -13.59
C GLN A 386 -24.89 -0.69 -12.42
N LEU A 387 -23.89 -1.54 -12.70
CA LEU A 387 -23.15 -2.28 -11.70
C LEU A 387 -22.24 -1.35 -10.90
N LEU A 388 -21.61 -0.37 -11.55
CA LEU A 388 -20.83 0.67 -10.92
C LEU A 388 -21.63 1.44 -9.88
N VAL A 389 -22.87 1.83 -10.22
CA VAL A 389 -23.77 2.54 -9.31
C VAL A 389 -24.18 1.65 -8.13
N GLU A 390 -24.51 0.38 -8.38
CA GLU A 390 -24.83 -0.62 -7.35
C GLU A 390 -23.64 -0.81 -6.39
N PHE A 391 -22.45 -1.05 -6.95
CA PHE A 391 -21.20 -1.26 -6.23
C PHE A 391 -20.84 -0.05 -5.35
N CYS A 392 -20.89 1.16 -5.90
CA CYS A 392 -20.64 2.38 -5.14
C CYS A 392 -21.67 2.60 -4.03
N GLY A 393 -22.95 2.30 -4.28
CA GLY A 393 -24.03 2.38 -3.30
C GLY A 393 -23.83 1.45 -2.10
N GLU A 394 -23.28 0.26 -2.34
CA GLU A 394 -22.95 -0.73 -1.30
C GLU A 394 -21.66 -0.40 -0.52
N GLY A 395 -20.93 0.67 -0.89
CA GLY A 395 -19.70 1.12 -0.22
C GLY A 395 -18.42 0.93 -1.04
N GLY A 396 -18.53 0.54 -2.31
CA GLY A 396 -17.42 0.40 -3.25
C GLY A 396 -16.81 1.72 -3.74
N LEU A 397 -17.38 2.88 -3.38
CA LEU A 397 -16.84 4.17 -3.82
C LEU A 397 -15.40 4.42 -3.34
N ALA A 398 -15.04 3.94 -2.14
CA ALA A 398 -13.68 4.03 -1.63
C ALA A 398 -12.69 3.26 -2.50
N SER A 399 -13.09 2.07 -2.97
CA SER A 399 -12.33 1.28 -3.93
C SER A 399 -12.10 2.07 -5.22
N LEU A 400 -13.16 2.62 -5.81
CA LEU A 400 -13.05 3.38 -7.05
C LEU A 400 -12.12 4.60 -6.92
N ILE A 401 -12.20 5.34 -5.81
CA ILE A 401 -11.30 6.48 -5.54
C ILE A 401 -9.84 6.02 -5.48
N LYS A 402 -9.56 4.93 -4.77
CA LYS A 402 -8.21 4.40 -4.64
C LYS A 402 -7.67 3.93 -5.99
N ASP A 403 -8.45 3.16 -6.77
CA ASP A 403 -8.02 2.71 -8.10
C ASP A 403 -7.80 3.88 -9.07
N ALA A 404 -8.64 4.93 -9.00
CA ALA A 404 -8.48 6.10 -9.86
C ALA A 404 -7.29 7.00 -9.50
N THR A 405 -6.61 6.75 -8.37
CA THR A 405 -5.55 7.64 -7.85
C THR A 405 -4.23 6.95 -7.51
N GLN A 406 -4.26 5.64 -7.29
CA GLN A 406 -3.08 4.81 -7.18
C GLN A 406 -2.75 4.36 -8.60
N SER A 407 -1.54 4.62 -9.09
CA SER A 407 -1.06 4.30 -10.45
C SER A 407 -0.96 2.78 -10.72
N GLY A 408 -1.99 2.02 -10.34
CA GLY A 408 -2.08 0.58 -10.46
C GLY A 408 -2.71 0.12 -11.76
N ALA A 409 -2.99 -1.17 -11.83
CA ALA A 409 -3.36 -1.86 -13.05
C ALA A 409 -4.62 -1.30 -13.74
N CYS A 410 -5.52 -0.61 -13.03
CA CYS A 410 -6.82 -0.16 -13.57
C CYS A 410 -7.07 1.35 -13.48
N SER A 411 -6.05 2.16 -13.30
CA SER A 411 -6.19 3.60 -13.00
C SER A 411 -6.98 4.39 -14.04
N VAL A 412 -6.77 4.14 -15.33
CA VAL A 412 -7.45 4.85 -16.42
C VAL A 412 -8.92 4.47 -16.48
N VAL A 413 -9.22 3.17 -16.39
CA VAL A 413 -10.61 2.67 -16.39
C VAL A 413 -11.36 3.16 -15.15
N ALA A 414 -10.71 3.16 -13.98
CA ALA A 414 -11.29 3.66 -12.75
C ALA A 414 -11.54 5.18 -12.80
N GLU A 415 -10.65 5.97 -13.41
CA GLU A 415 -10.86 7.41 -13.61
C GLU A 415 -12.05 7.69 -14.54
N GLU A 416 -12.15 6.96 -15.66
CA GLU A 416 -13.26 7.08 -16.60
C GLU A 416 -14.60 6.76 -15.89
N ALA A 417 -14.63 5.66 -15.12
CA ALA A 417 -15.79 5.27 -14.31
C ALA A 417 -16.11 6.29 -13.20
N PHE A 418 -15.10 6.83 -12.52
CA PHE A 418 -15.29 7.86 -11.51
C PHE A 418 -15.93 9.12 -12.11
N SER A 419 -15.46 9.52 -13.29
CA SER A 419 -15.98 10.65 -14.06
C SER A 419 -17.40 10.44 -14.57
N SER A 420 -17.82 9.20 -14.81
CA SER A 420 -19.18 8.86 -15.26
C SER A 420 -20.20 8.69 -14.13
N LEU A 421 -19.79 8.77 -12.86
CA LEU A 421 -20.69 8.55 -11.72
C LEU A 421 -21.81 9.60 -11.66
N PRO A 422 -23.09 9.19 -11.53
CA PRO A 422 -24.20 10.11 -11.39
C PRO A 422 -24.22 10.74 -9.99
N ASP A 423 -24.76 11.96 -9.89
CA ASP A 423 -24.90 12.70 -8.62
C ASP A 423 -25.69 11.94 -7.55
N THR A 424 -26.58 11.04 -7.96
CA THR A 424 -27.41 10.23 -7.05
C THR A 424 -26.60 9.34 -6.12
N VAL A 425 -25.50 8.76 -6.62
CA VAL A 425 -24.61 7.88 -5.83
C VAL A 425 -24.06 8.61 -4.62
N TRP A 426 -23.62 9.85 -4.81
CA TRP A 426 -23.05 10.69 -3.75
C TRP A 426 -24.06 11.01 -2.64
N THR A 427 -25.35 11.03 -2.96
CA THR A 427 -26.41 11.31 -1.99
C THR A 427 -26.98 10.06 -1.32
N SER A 428 -26.70 8.86 -1.87
CA SER A 428 -27.25 7.58 -1.38
C SER A 428 -26.24 6.74 -0.61
N LEU A 429 -25.05 7.26 -0.30
CA LEU A 429 -24.03 6.53 0.44
C LEU A 429 -24.52 6.14 1.83
N THR A 430 -24.30 4.88 2.21
CA THR A 430 -24.45 4.43 3.59
C THR A 430 -23.44 5.14 4.50
N GLU A 431 -23.68 5.16 5.82
CA GLU A 431 -22.75 5.78 6.77
C GLU A 431 -21.34 5.15 6.70
N SER A 432 -21.28 3.82 6.58
CA SER A 432 -20.04 3.08 6.40
C SER A 432 -19.37 3.42 5.07
N GLY A 433 -20.11 3.41 3.96
CA GLY A 433 -19.60 3.76 2.64
C GLY A 433 -19.07 5.18 2.58
N LEU A 434 -19.77 6.15 3.19
CA LEU A 434 -19.30 7.52 3.32
C LEU A 434 -18.04 7.62 4.16
N SER A 435 -17.94 6.86 5.27
CA SER A 435 -16.73 6.82 6.09
C SER A 435 -15.53 6.34 5.29
N MET A 436 -15.63 5.17 4.64
CA MET A 436 -14.55 4.60 3.84
C MET A 436 -14.16 5.49 2.65
N ALA A 437 -15.15 6.05 1.94
CA ALA A 437 -14.88 6.94 0.81
C ALA A 437 -14.17 8.22 1.27
N THR A 438 -14.57 8.77 2.40
CA THR A 438 -13.93 9.96 2.97
C THR A 438 -12.51 9.63 3.44
N GLU A 439 -12.29 8.50 4.12
CA GLU A 439 -10.94 8.04 4.53
C GLU A 439 -10.02 7.78 3.34
N SER A 440 -10.55 7.26 2.22
CA SER A 440 -9.75 7.06 1.01
C SER A 440 -9.13 8.34 0.46
N LEU A 441 -9.73 9.52 0.73
CA LEU A 441 -9.15 10.80 0.31
C LEU A 441 -7.82 11.12 0.99
N LEU A 442 -7.56 10.58 2.19
CA LEU A 442 -6.27 10.73 2.87
C LEU A 442 -5.16 9.93 2.18
N SER A 443 -5.52 8.86 1.47
CA SER A 443 -4.58 8.02 0.74
C SER A 443 -4.16 8.61 -0.61
N ILE A 444 -4.87 9.64 -1.09
CA ILE A 444 -4.50 10.38 -2.29
C ILE A 444 -3.27 11.24 -1.94
N THR A 445 -2.09 10.73 -2.30
CA THR A 445 -0.81 11.42 -2.10
C THR A 445 -0.28 11.95 -3.44
N GLY A 446 0.70 12.86 -3.39
CA GLY A 446 1.33 13.41 -4.59
C GLY A 446 0.42 14.20 -5.53
N TRP A 447 -0.81 14.51 -5.12
CA TRP A 447 -1.82 15.18 -5.95
C TRP A 447 -1.40 16.61 -6.36
N ALA A 448 -0.50 17.26 -5.62
CA ALA A 448 0.11 18.52 -6.03
C ALA A 448 0.85 18.42 -7.37
N TYR A 449 1.37 17.22 -7.67
CA TYR A 449 2.22 16.94 -8.84
C TYR A 449 1.50 16.04 -9.86
N ASN A 450 0.39 15.40 -9.48
CA ASN A 450 -0.41 14.58 -10.36
C ASN A 450 -1.82 15.17 -10.53
N ILE A 451 -2.08 15.70 -11.72
CA ILE A 451 -3.35 16.34 -12.10
C ILE A 451 -4.56 15.40 -11.98
N GLN A 452 -4.38 14.11 -12.25
CA GLN A 452 -5.43 13.09 -12.15
C GLN A 452 -5.84 12.90 -10.69
N ASN A 453 -4.85 12.70 -9.81
CA ASN A 453 -5.09 12.59 -8.37
C ASN A 453 -5.78 13.83 -7.81
N PHE A 454 -5.37 15.02 -8.27
CA PHE A 454 -6.03 16.26 -7.87
C PHE A 454 -7.48 16.35 -8.35
N ARG A 455 -7.77 15.95 -9.60
CA ARG A 455 -9.14 15.94 -10.14
C ARG A 455 -10.06 15.04 -9.33
N VAL A 456 -9.62 13.82 -9.02
CA VAL A 456 -10.39 12.88 -8.19
C VAL A 456 -10.61 13.45 -6.79
N LEU A 457 -9.55 13.94 -6.13
CA LEU A 457 -9.62 14.56 -4.80
C LEU A 457 -10.59 15.75 -4.78
N LEU A 458 -10.48 16.67 -5.74
CA LEU A 458 -11.34 17.85 -5.87
C LEU A 458 -12.81 17.44 -6.04
N ASN A 459 -13.07 16.55 -6.99
CA ASN A 459 -14.43 16.13 -7.33
C ASN A 459 -15.08 15.38 -6.18
N ALA A 460 -14.39 14.39 -5.61
CA ALA A 460 -14.91 13.63 -4.49
C ALA A 460 -15.17 14.51 -3.27
N SER A 461 -14.21 15.38 -2.91
CA SER A 461 -14.35 16.26 -1.75
C SER A 461 -15.52 17.25 -1.92
N HIS A 462 -15.62 17.89 -3.09
CA HIS A 462 -16.73 18.81 -3.36
C HIS A 462 -18.09 18.10 -3.39
N LYS A 463 -18.20 16.90 -3.99
CA LYS A 463 -19.46 16.14 -4.04
C LYS A 463 -19.90 15.67 -2.65
N ILE A 464 -18.97 15.15 -1.85
CA ILE A 464 -19.23 14.77 -0.45
C ILE A 464 -19.66 15.98 0.37
N TYR A 465 -18.96 17.11 0.25
CA TYR A 465 -19.35 18.35 0.93
C TYR A 465 -20.73 18.86 0.50
N LYS A 466 -21.00 18.86 -0.80
CA LYS A 466 -22.30 19.27 -1.36
C LYS A 466 -23.43 18.39 -0.84
N ALA A 467 -23.21 17.10 -0.62
CA ALA A 467 -24.22 16.18 -0.10
C ALA A 467 -24.35 16.25 1.43
N PHE A 468 -23.24 16.29 2.18
CA PHE A 468 -23.22 16.02 3.62
C PHE A 468 -22.62 17.15 4.50
N GLY A 469 -22.12 18.23 3.90
CA GLY A 469 -21.47 19.34 4.62
C GLY A 469 -20.09 18.99 5.17
N THR A 470 -19.68 19.65 6.26
CA THR A 470 -18.36 19.49 6.91
C THR A 470 -18.22 18.21 7.74
N ALA A 471 -19.33 17.58 8.15
CA ALA A 471 -19.33 16.47 9.10
C ALA A 471 -18.42 15.28 8.69
N PRO A 472 -18.40 14.82 7.42
CA PRO A 472 -17.52 13.72 7.02
C PRO A 472 -16.04 14.05 7.17
N PHE A 473 -15.65 15.30 6.89
CA PHE A 473 -14.27 15.76 6.95
C PHE A 473 -13.77 16.00 8.37
N ASN A 474 -14.68 16.25 9.34
CA ASN A 474 -14.29 16.39 10.75
C ASN A 474 -13.54 15.16 11.25
N ARG A 475 -13.92 13.96 10.82
CA ARG A 475 -13.19 12.72 11.16
C ARG A 475 -11.78 12.71 10.58
N LEU A 476 -11.60 13.13 9.33
CA LEU A 476 -10.28 13.23 8.68
C LEU A 476 -9.41 14.34 9.29
N SER A 477 -10.02 15.40 9.82
CA SER A 477 -9.28 16.47 10.47
C SER A 477 -8.47 15.98 11.66
N MET A 478 -8.91 14.88 12.28
CA MET A 478 -8.22 14.23 13.38
C MET A 478 -7.02 13.45 12.84
N THR A 479 -5.84 14.08 12.88
CA THR A 479 -4.56 13.41 12.59
C THR A 479 -4.37 12.23 13.52
N LYS A 480 -4.28 11.03 12.95
CA LYS A 480 -3.97 9.79 13.66
C LYS A 480 -2.47 9.49 13.62
N LYS A 481 -1.76 9.95 12.58
CA LYS A 481 -0.31 9.70 12.37
C LYS A 481 0.47 10.98 12.17
N TRP A 482 1.76 10.97 12.52
CA TRP A 482 2.65 12.14 12.46
C TRP A 482 2.95 12.64 11.04
N ASN A 483 2.82 11.76 10.04
CA ASN A 483 3.08 12.03 8.64
C ASN A 483 1.82 12.33 7.81
N GLU A 484 0.62 12.28 8.41
CA GLU A 484 -0.63 12.59 7.70
C GLU A 484 -0.72 14.08 7.32
N SER A 485 -1.41 14.39 6.24
CA SER A 485 -1.62 15.77 5.78
C SER A 485 -2.58 16.53 6.71
N LEU A 486 -2.24 17.77 7.05
CA LEU A 486 -3.13 18.69 7.78
C LEU A 486 -4.14 19.42 6.89
N MET A 487 -4.16 19.10 5.59
CA MET A 487 -5.02 19.76 4.60
C MET A 487 -6.50 19.71 5.00
N PHE A 488 -7.03 18.53 5.35
CA PHE A 488 -8.43 18.40 5.76
C PHE A 488 -8.74 19.12 7.07
N HIS A 489 -7.77 19.24 7.98
CA HIS A 489 -7.98 19.99 9.21
C HIS A 489 -8.17 21.49 8.93
N ARG A 490 -7.32 22.10 8.09
CA ARG A 490 -7.47 23.50 7.68
C ARG A 490 -8.76 23.73 6.93
N LEU A 491 -9.07 22.79 6.03
CA LEU A 491 -10.27 22.85 5.22
C LEU A 491 -11.52 22.85 6.10
N VAL A 492 -11.59 21.96 7.08
CA VAL A 492 -12.69 21.90 8.06
C VAL A 492 -12.81 23.18 8.87
N GLU A 493 -11.70 23.69 9.42
CA GLU A 493 -11.73 24.92 10.24
C GLU A 493 -12.27 26.10 9.43
N LYS A 494 -11.76 26.30 8.21
CA LYS A 494 -12.22 27.38 7.33
C LYS A 494 -13.67 27.20 6.90
N LEU A 495 -14.08 26.00 6.53
CA LEU A 495 -15.48 25.75 6.17
C LEU A 495 -16.42 25.93 7.36
N ARG A 496 -16.01 25.56 8.57
CA ARG A 496 -16.80 25.79 9.79
C ARG A 496 -16.97 27.29 10.08
N GLU A 497 -15.89 28.07 10.01
CA GLU A 497 -15.96 29.53 10.16
C GLU A 497 -16.94 30.17 9.16
N GLU A 498 -16.90 29.71 7.91
CA GLU A 498 -17.79 30.20 6.86
C GLU A 498 -19.26 29.75 7.05
N GLU A 499 -19.47 28.50 7.50
CA GLU A 499 -20.80 27.96 7.86
C GLU A 499 -21.41 28.72 9.05
N GLU A 500 -20.61 29.01 10.09
CA GLU A 500 -21.00 29.83 11.24
C GLU A 500 -21.32 31.28 10.84
N ALA A 501 -20.60 31.82 9.85
CA ALA A 501 -20.86 33.13 9.26
C ALA A 501 -22.09 33.15 8.32
N GLY A 502 -22.73 32.00 8.06
CA GLY A 502 -23.90 31.90 7.18
C GLY A 502 -23.59 32.11 5.70
N LEU A 503 -22.34 31.89 5.27
CA LEU A 503 -21.95 32.00 3.87
C LEU A 503 -22.52 30.84 3.05
N PRO A 504 -22.80 31.06 1.74
CA PRO A 504 -23.28 30.00 0.88
C PRO A 504 -22.23 28.90 0.72
N ARG A 505 -22.70 27.67 0.43
CA ARG A 505 -21.80 26.55 0.14
C ARG A 505 -20.92 26.87 -1.05
N LYS A 506 -19.63 26.58 -0.91
CA LYS A 506 -18.63 26.76 -1.96
C LYS A 506 -18.95 25.94 -3.20
N THR A 507 -18.75 26.56 -4.36
CA THR A 507 -18.72 25.95 -5.69
C THR A 507 -17.44 25.13 -5.89
N GLN A 508 -17.41 24.31 -6.94
CA GLN A 508 -16.25 23.48 -7.27
C GLN A 508 -14.98 24.32 -7.56
N PRO A 509 -15.02 25.44 -8.31
CA PRO A 509 -13.84 26.31 -8.46
C PRO A 509 -13.33 26.87 -7.13
N GLU A 510 -14.22 27.27 -6.22
CA GLU A 510 -13.82 27.75 -4.89
C GLU A 510 -13.20 26.64 -4.03
N TRP A 511 -13.64 25.39 -4.23
CA TRP A 511 -13.01 24.20 -3.64
C TRP A 511 -11.61 23.94 -4.18
N LYS A 512 -11.39 24.15 -5.48
CA LYS A 512 -10.07 24.05 -6.11
C LYS A 512 -9.09 25.02 -5.43
N ASP A 513 -9.49 26.29 -5.29
CA ASP A 513 -8.67 27.31 -4.63
C ASP A 513 -8.44 27.00 -3.15
N LEU A 514 -9.45 26.44 -2.47
CA LEU A 514 -9.34 26.02 -1.07
C LEU A 514 -8.33 24.87 -0.88
N LEU A 515 -8.36 23.85 -1.74
CA LEU A 515 -7.42 22.73 -1.66
C LEU A 515 -5.99 23.20 -1.95
N LEU A 516 -5.78 23.95 -3.03
CA LEU A 516 -4.46 24.48 -3.41
C LEU A 516 -3.87 25.40 -2.34
N SER A 517 -4.70 26.23 -1.68
CA SER A 517 -4.24 27.08 -0.58
C SER A 517 -3.96 26.30 0.71
N SER A 518 -4.65 25.18 0.94
CA SER A 518 -4.49 24.35 2.15
C SER A 518 -3.20 23.53 2.14
N GLU A 519 -2.67 23.19 0.97
CA GLU A 519 -1.40 22.47 0.83
C GLU A 519 -0.17 23.38 0.94
N LYS A 520 -0.25 24.62 0.43
CA LYS A 520 0.85 25.60 0.43
C LYS A 520 1.22 26.17 1.81
N ALA A 521 0.76 25.55 2.89
CA ALA A 521 0.99 26.12 4.20
C ALA A 521 2.44 26.00 4.64
N LEU A 522 2.85 27.01 5.39
CA LEU A 522 4.23 27.18 5.80
C LEU A 522 4.50 26.33 7.04
N ARG A 523 5.74 25.82 7.16
CA ARG A 523 6.21 25.08 8.34
C ARG A 523 5.87 25.80 9.65
N GLY A 524 6.03 27.12 9.65
CA GLY A 524 5.69 28.04 10.74
C GLY A 524 4.28 27.89 11.31
N ILE A 525 3.35 27.39 10.50
CA ILE A 525 1.96 27.11 10.86
C ILE A 525 1.77 25.62 11.10
N ASP A 526 2.37 24.76 10.26
CA ASP A 526 2.21 23.30 10.34
C ASP A 526 2.83 22.68 11.58
N HIS A 527 4.10 22.98 11.89
CA HIS A 527 4.84 22.29 12.95
C HIS A 527 4.21 22.45 14.34
N PRO A 528 3.85 23.67 14.79
CA PRO A 528 3.19 23.84 16.09
C PRO A 528 1.84 23.11 16.14
N LEU A 529 1.08 23.19 15.03
CA LEU A 529 -0.22 22.55 14.93
C LEU A 529 -0.09 21.02 14.97
N ARG A 530 0.86 20.44 14.22
CA ARG A 530 1.18 19.01 14.25
C ARG A 530 1.53 18.58 15.65
N LEU A 531 2.52 19.23 16.27
CA LEU A 531 2.97 18.87 17.60
C LEU A 531 1.82 18.93 18.62
N SER A 532 0.94 19.94 18.56
CA SER A 532 -0.21 20.04 19.47
C SER A 532 -1.25 18.91 19.31
N ARG A 533 -1.35 18.31 18.12
CA ARG A 533 -2.34 17.27 17.79
C ARG A 533 -1.83 15.85 17.97
N LEU A 534 -0.51 15.67 18.10
CA LEU A 534 0.09 14.38 18.37
C LEU A 534 -0.33 13.83 19.74
N SER A 535 -0.42 12.50 19.82
CA SER A 535 -0.54 11.80 21.10
C SER A 535 0.57 12.24 22.06
N PRO A 536 0.39 12.16 23.40
CA PRO A 536 1.47 12.46 24.34
C PRO A 536 2.77 11.76 23.95
N SER A 537 2.71 10.47 23.62
CA SER A 537 3.84 9.65 23.20
C SER A 537 4.52 10.17 21.93
N ASP A 538 3.75 10.49 20.89
CA ASP A 538 4.32 10.98 19.63
C ASP A 538 4.93 12.36 19.75
N ARG A 539 4.40 13.22 20.64
CA ARG A 539 5.01 14.52 20.93
C ARG A 539 6.45 14.37 21.43
N TRP A 540 6.71 13.40 22.29
CA TRP A 540 8.08 13.12 22.76
C TRP A 540 8.97 12.53 21.68
N ARG A 541 8.39 11.71 20.80
CA ARG A 541 9.12 11.08 19.69
C ARG A 541 9.53 12.09 18.62
N CYS A 542 8.74 13.13 18.42
CA CYS A 542 8.90 14.05 17.30
C CYS A 542 9.50 15.42 17.69
N LEU A 543 10.16 15.51 18.85
CA LEU A 543 10.78 16.73 19.35
C LEU A 543 11.81 17.31 18.37
N GLU A 544 12.62 16.45 17.76
CA GLU A 544 13.66 16.84 16.80
C GLU A 544 13.08 17.31 15.47
N PHE A 545 11.87 16.86 15.11
CA PHE A 545 11.22 17.21 13.85
C PHE A 545 10.37 18.46 13.95
N TYR A 546 9.65 18.63 15.08
CA TYR A 546 8.65 19.69 15.24
C TYR A 546 8.99 20.71 16.34
N GLY A 547 10.08 20.51 17.08
CA GLY A 547 10.53 21.41 18.14
C GLY A 547 11.20 22.69 17.66
N CYS A 548 11.83 23.40 18.58
CA CYS A 548 12.64 24.57 18.25
C CYS A 548 13.90 24.14 17.47
N GLU A 549 14.18 24.79 16.35
CA GLU A 549 15.30 24.44 15.47
C GLU A 549 16.63 25.11 15.83
N ASN A 550 16.65 26.00 16.82
CA ASN A 550 17.90 26.47 17.41
C ASN A 550 18.59 25.28 18.10
N PRO A 551 19.79 24.85 17.66
CA PRO A 551 20.50 23.71 18.24
C PRO A 551 20.81 23.90 19.73
N ASP A 552 20.97 25.15 20.18
CA ASP A 552 21.28 25.51 21.56
C ASP A 552 20.02 25.83 22.40
N CYS A 553 18.83 25.48 21.91
CA CYS A 553 17.59 25.74 22.63
C CYS A 553 17.54 24.99 23.97
N ILE A 554 17.61 25.73 25.07
CA ILE A 554 17.55 25.17 26.44
C ILE A 554 16.29 24.32 26.68
N HIS A 555 15.16 24.69 26.06
CA HIS A 555 13.91 23.93 26.20
C HIS A 555 13.96 22.61 25.45
N THR A 556 14.43 22.59 24.20
CA THR A 556 14.60 21.37 23.42
C THR A 556 15.56 20.42 24.13
N ILE A 557 16.72 20.91 24.56
CA ILE A 557 17.72 20.13 25.33
C ILE A 557 17.11 19.56 26.61
N LYS A 558 16.34 20.38 27.36
CA LYS A 558 15.62 19.93 28.56
C LYS A 558 14.65 18.79 28.25
N PHE A 559 13.82 18.92 27.20
CA PHE A 559 12.85 17.88 26.85
C PHE A 559 13.51 16.61 26.32
N LEU A 560 14.59 16.70 25.54
CA LEU A 560 15.37 15.54 25.10
C LEU A 560 15.98 14.81 26.30
N ARG A 561 16.54 15.53 27.27
CA ARG A 561 17.03 14.93 28.51
C ARG A 561 15.92 14.27 29.33
N LEU A 562 14.75 14.92 29.46
CA LEU A 562 13.59 14.32 30.13
C LEU A 562 13.13 13.05 29.42
N ARG A 563 13.14 13.03 28.09
CA ARG A 563 12.83 11.84 27.29
C ARG A 563 13.81 10.69 27.57
N GLU A 564 15.11 10.96 27.62
CA GLU A 564 16.13 9.95 27.96
C GLU A 564 15.96 9.40 29.38
N MET A 565 15.66 10.27 30.35
CA MET A 565 15.40 9.83 31.73
C MET A 565 14.15 8.94 31.81
N ARG A 566 13.08 9.31 31.09
CA ARG A 566 11.87 8.48 30.95
C ARG A 566 12.19 7.12 30.34
N ALA A 567 13.01 7.09 29.28
CA ALA A 567 13.40 5.84 28.63
C ALA A 567 14.14 4.90 29.60
N ARG A 568 15.01 5.43 30.46
CA ARG A 568 15.75 4.67 31.48
C ARG A 568 14.93 4.27 32.72
N GLY A 569 13.63 4.55 32.73
CA GLY A 569 12.76 4.25 33.88
C GLY A 569 13.02 5.13 35.11
N LEU A 570 13.83 6.18 34.97
CA LEU A 570 14.10 7.17 36.02
C LEU A 570 12.93 8.16 36.03
N ARG A 571 11.87 7.81 36.76
CA ARG A 571 10.66 8.62 36.88
C ARG A 571 10.82 9.66 38.00
N GLU A 572 10.85 10.93 37.64
CA GLU A 572 10.45 11.99 38.56
C GLU A 572 8.91 11.97 38.60
N GLY A 573 8.31 12.02 39.80
CA GLY A 573 6.85 12.18 39.91
C GLY A 573 6.40 13.41 39.13
N GLY A 574 5.29 13.30 38.39
CA GLY A 574 4.71 14.41 37.62
C GLY A 574 4.70 14.25 36.10
N GLU A 575 4.47 13.04 35.58
CA GLU A 575 4.39 12.77 34.13
C GLU A 575 3.31 13.62 33.44
N ALA A 576 2.15 13.81 34.08
CA ALA A 576 1.08 14.63 33.55
C ALA A 576 1.50 16.11 33.43
N GLU A 577 2.25 16.62 34.41
CA GLU A 577 2.81 17.97 34.41
C GLU A 577 3.87 18.14 33.32
N MET A 578 4.70 17.12 33.09
CA MET A 578 5.67 17.13 31.99
C MET A 578 5.00 17.08 30.62
N ASP A 579 4.02 16.20 30.43
CA ASP A 579 3.26 16.09 29.18
C ASP A 579 2.48 17.37 28.89
N LYS A 580 1.94 18.01 29.94
CA LYS A 580 1.33 19.34 29.86
C LYS A 580 2.35 20.42 29.53
N SER A 581 3.53 20.41 30.17
CA SER A 581 4.59 21.37 29.87
C SER A 581 5.08 21.26 28.43
N LEU A 582 5.20 20.04 27.90
CA LEU A 582 5.56 19.82 26.50
C LEU A 582 4.44 20.28 25.56
N TYR A 583 3.18 20.01 25.90
CA TYR A 583 2.03 20.48 25.13
C TYR A 583 2.02 22.02 25.01
N GLU A 584 2.13 22.72 26.14
CA GLU A 584 2.10 24.19 26.17
C GLU A 584 3.32 24.80 25.46
N TRP A 585 4.50 24.19 25.62
CA TRP A 585 5.69 24.61 24.88
C TRP A 585 5.51 24.44 23.37
N GLY A 586 5.01 23.28 22.93
CA GLY A 586 4.76 22.99 21.52
C GLY A 586 3.74 23.95 20.90
N LYS A 587 2.68 24.28 21.65
CA LYS A 587 1.68 25.30 21.26
C LYS A 587 2.26 26.72 21.17
N GLY A 588 3.29 27.01 21.95
CA GLY A 588 3.99 28.29 21.99
C GLY A 588 5.05 28.49 20.89
N LEU A 589 5.34 27.44 20.10
CA LEU A 589 6.28 27.52 18.98
C LEU A 589 5.76 28.46 17.89
N ARG A 590 6.67 29.21 17.26
CA ARG A 590 6.34 30.17 16.20
C ARG A 590 7.28 30.00 15.03
N GLY A 591 6.73 30.14 13.83
CA GLY A 591 7.53 30.29 12.63
C GLY A 591 8.31 31.61 12.62
N CYS A 592 9.46 31.62 11.95
CA CYS A 592 10.16 32.87 11.61
C CYS A 592 9.19 33.84 10.92
N GLU A 593 9.03 35.05 11.46
CA GLU A 593 8.09 36.06 10.94
C GLU A 593 8.26 36.35 9.43
N LYS A 594 9.51 36.25 8.96
CA LYS A 594 9.91 36.54 7.59
C LYS A 594 9.61 35.40 6.64
N CYS A 595 10.31 34.27 6.80
CA CYS A 595 10.26 33.15 5.86
C CYS A 595 9.27 32.05 6.25
N GLN A 596 8.87 31.97 7.54
CA GLN A 596 8.04 30.91 8.11
C GLN A 596 8.57 29.48 7.85
N SER A 597 9.83 29.32 7.43
CA SER A 597 10.43 28.01 7.15
C SER A 597 11.12 27.40 8.36
N ARG A 598 11.50 28.23 9.36
CA ARG A 598 12.07 27.79 10.62
C ARG A 598 11.14 28.00 11.81
N ILE A 599 11.26 27.17 12.84
CA ILE A 599 10.45 27.17 14.07
C ILE A 599 11.29 27.49 15.30
N TYR A 600 10.81 28.42 16.11
CA TYR A 600 11.47 28.81 17.35
C TYR A 600 10.49 28.86 18.53
N CYS A 601 10.98 28.55 19.73
CA CYS A 601 10.19 28.73 20.95
C CYS A 601 10.22 30.17 21.48
N SER A 602 11.17 31.00 21.02
CA SER A 602 11.30 32.40 21.42
C SER A 602 12.06 33.21 20.37
N THR A 603 11.89 34.54 20.42
CA THR A 603 12.67 35.49 19.60
C THR A 603 14.15 35.42 19.93
N GLU A 604 14.52 35.11 21.18
CA GLU A 604 15.92 34.88 21.57
C GLU A 604 16.52 33.71 20.79
N CYS A 605 15.85 32.56 20.76
CA CYS A 605 16.31 31.41 19.98
C CYS A 605 16.41 31.72 18.47
N GLN A 606 15.49 32.52 17.93
CA GLN A 606 15.59 32.98 16.54
C GLN A 606 16.80 33.88 16.31
N ASN A 607 17.11 34.78 17.24
CA ASN A 607 18.25 35.69 17.14
C ASN A 607 19.58 34.95 17.26
N ASP A 608 19.64 33.95 18.14
CA ASP A 608 20.81 33.09 18.32
C ASP A 608 21.11 32.29 17.05
N ASP A 609 20.07 31.69 16.44
CA ASP A 609 20.18 30.95 15.18
C ASP A 609 20.32 31.86 13.94
N TRP A 610 20.12 33.17 14.08
CA TRP A 610 20.05 34.10 12.94
C TRP A 610 21.29 34.05 12.05
N LYS A 611 22.48 33.83 12.63
CA LYS A 611 23.75 33.75 11.88
C LYS A 611 23.73 32.65 10.82
N GLU A 612 23.14 31.50 11.14
CA GLU A 612 23.00 30.36 10.23
C GLU A 612 21.72 30.49 9.39
N HIS A 613 20.63 30.97 10.00
CA HIS A 613 19.33 31.07 9.35
C HIS A 613 19.24 32.15 8.27
N GLU A 614 19.90 33.31 8.43
CA GLU A 614 19.68 34.50 7.59
C GLU A 614 19.79 34.21 6.10
N ARG A 615 20.83 33.46 5.69
CA ARG A 615 21.05 33.11 4.28
C ARG A 615 19.89 32.28 3.72
N LEU A 616 19.43 31.30 4.48
CA LEU A 616 18.29 30.47 4.11
C LEU A 616 17.00 31.31 4.10
N CYS A 617 16.80 32.15 5.12
CA CYS A 617 15.64 33.03 5.26
C CYS A 617 15.43 33.89 4.00
N ARG A 618 16.49 34.54 3.51
CA ARG A 618 16.43 35.36 2.27
C ARG A 618 16.08 34.52 1.04
N ARG A 619 16.64 33.32 0.89
CA ARG A 619 16.32 32.41 -0.22
C ARG A 619 14.85 32.02 -0.21
N TYR A 620 14.32 31.66 0.96
CA TYR A 620 12.89 31.35 1.12
C TYR A 620 11.99 32.56 0.82
N GLN A 621 12.38 33.76 1.24
CA GLN A 621 11.64 34.99 0.91
C GLN A 621 11.60 35.23 -0.59
N GLN A 622 12.74 35.14 -1.27
CA GLN A 622 12.85 35.31 -2.72
C GLN A 622 12.02 34.26 -3.48
N ALA A 623 12.09 32.99 -3.06
CA ALA A 623 11.28 31.93 -3.67
C ALA A 623 9.77 32.15 -3.44
N ARG A 624 9.37 32.75 -2.31
CA ARG A 624 7.97 33.11 -2.03
C ARG A 624 7.48 34.28 -2.88
N GLU A 625 8.30 35.32 -3.01
CA GLU A 625 8.01 36.50 -3.82
C GLU A 625 8.00 36.18 -5.33
N GLY A 626 8.85 35.24 -5.75
CA GLY A 626 8.91 34.73 -7.13
C GLY A 626 7.91 33.63 -7.47
N GLY A 627 7.03 33.21 -6.54
CA GLY A 627 6.03 32.16 -6.78
C GLY A 627 6.59 30.73 -6.93
N SER A 628 7.88 30.51 -6.69
CA SER A 628 8.63 29.28 -6.98
C SER A 628 8.71 28.29 -5.79
N LEU A 629 8.04 28.57 -4.66
CA LEU A 629 7.97 27.63 -3.54
C LEU A 629 7.02 26.45 -3.82
N ASN A 630 7.53 25.45 -4.54
CA ASN A 630 7.02 24.08 -4.43
C ASN A 630 7.52 23.50 -3.11
N VAL A 631 6.65 23.58 -2.10
CA VAL A 631 6.88 22.99 -0.80
C VAL A 631 6.32 21.56 -0.88
N GLY A 632 7.19 20.56 -0.90
CA GLY A 632 6.74 19.17 -0.87
C GLY A 632 5.97 18.83 0.42
N PRO A 633 5.25 17.71 0.45
CA PRO A 633 4.58 17.25 1.66
C PRO A 633 5.60 17.15 2.82
N GLY A 634 5.39 17.94 3.88
CA GLY A 634 6.33 18.06 5.00
C GLY A 634 7.26 19.30 4.96
N GLY A 635 7.04 20.25 4.04
CA GLY A 635 7.69 21.54 4.17
C GLY A 635 9.14 21.61 3.63
N ILE A 636 9.71 20.52 3.11
CA ILE A 636 11.10 20.47 2.66
C ILE A 636 11.16 21.12 1.27
N PRO A 637 11.92 22.22 1.06
CA PRO A 637 12.21 22.63 -0.30
C PRO A 637 13.17 21.63 -0.94
N ILE A 638 12.92 21.25 -2.18
CA ILE A 638 13.85 20.45 -2.96
C ILE A 638 14.98 21.39 -3.40
N PHE A 639 15.97 21.58 -2.53
CA PHE A 639 17.28 22.10 -2.91
C PHE A 639 18.29 21.02 -2.53
N GLY A 640 19.07 20.57 -3.52
CA GLY A 640 20.01 19.46 -3.42
C GLY A 640 20.68 19.33 -2.05
N LEU A 641 20.31 18.27 -1.33
CA LEU A 641 21.14 17.67 -0.31
C LEU A 641 21.54 16.29 -0.84
N PRO A 642 22.82 15.90 -0.76
CA PRO A 642 23.24 14.56 -1.13
C PRO A 642 22.54 13.56 -0.21
N LEU A 643 21.82 12.61 -0.81
CA LEU A 643 21.28 11.43 -0.16
C LEU A 643 22.44 10.58 0.34
N GLN A 644 22.93 10.88 1.54
CA GLN A 644 23.59 9.91 2.38
C GLN A 644 22.84 9.88 3.70
N VAL A 645 22.34 8.68 4.03
CA VAL A 645 21.66 8.28 5.27
C VAL A 645 20.17 8.65 5.36
N VAL A 646 19.31 7.79 4.81
CA VAL A 646 18.14 7.19 5.50
C VAL A 646 18.01 5.75 5.05
#